data_AF-A0A9P6HEZ0-F1
#
_entry.id   AF-A0A9P6HEZ0-F1
#
_cell.length_a   1.000
_cell.length_b   1.000
_cell.length_c   1.000
_cell.angle_alpha   90.00
_cell.angle_beta   90.00
_cell.angle_gamma   90.00
#
_symmetry.space_group_name_H-M   'P 1'
#
loop_
_entity.id
_entity.type
_entity.pdbx_description
1 polymer ?
#
loop_
_entity_poly.entity_id
_entity_poly.type
_entity_poly.pdbx_seq_one_letter_code
_entity_poly.pdbx_strand_id
1 'polypeptide(L)'
;MEHTAGSESPINPSRSETPDQPVFNEPLLPPAAPFLAPSEGSPTPRDSYLTTNSVTPSATPSAALLPDDGEKDLPDQGDSTAANRSQPLHKRPLIWALAVAAVALIAVAVIVPVYFVVIKPKNNNVTGGNSNGTNGNGNPNSPTHQPPSNGITGGNGSTIITADGTQFTYINPFGGIWVSDPNDPFNNDAYCNSWTPPLNTSWVWGQDKLYGVNLGGWFVLEPFITPTLFQKYQPDAVDEWTISIAMAADTASGGISQLENHYKTFITEQDFAEIAGAGLNWVRIPIPFWAIEVWGNEPFLARTSWQYILTSLEWARKYGLRVKIDLHTIPGSQNGYNHSGKLGDPNFLNGVMGIANAQRALSYIRVFGEFFAQQEYSNLVGIFGIMNEPAQPLFGKDALVAFYIQAHNVLREITGIGKGYYISIGNGFAAINSWDGFLPNSDRIILDSHPYFAFNGEANDSPISTTGPDGNYGGVWPQQACSSWANQMVSSQSAFGVSIAGEYSNGFNDCGFWLRGTTQPTPMNPDCSLWNDYASWNDTVKQGLKNYALASMDALVYPFFWTWKIGPTASGDIEAPLWSYQLGLQGGWMPTDPRDSVGKCKSLGVDNSGFNGQYLNYATGTGGDLIPSSVIAASPFPPLTISNAPSPVYALPFYTPTGTVVTLPPPTNTGKDSSLNGWADNQDTAPAPTPISGCNYPNAYTTNGVVPLSGCSTAGGGVPPTNLPVATSLTSTLTTTTTTPAVVLPTTTTTVPP
;
A
#
# COMPACT_ATOMS: atom_id res chain seq x y z
N MET A 1 -18.25 -13.60 -63.99
CA MET A 1 -18.77 -14.83 -64.63
C MET A 1 -18.83 -15.85 -63.50
N GLU A 2 -19.88 -15.82 -62.65
CA GLU A 2 -21.25 -16.37 -62.86
C GLU A 2 -21.25 -17.91 -62.74
N HIS A 3 -22.21 -18.63 -62.15
CA HIS A 3 -23.37 -18.36 -61.25
C HIS A 3 -23.86 -19.75 -60.72
N THR A 4 -24.70 -19.95 -59.68
CA THR A 4 -25.49 -19.13 -58.71
C THR A 4 -25.56 -19.93 -57.38
N ALA A 5 -25.65 -19.33 -56.19
CA ALA A 5 -26.89 -18.99 -55.45
C ALA A 5 -28.01 -20.08 -55.42
N GLY A 6 -28.49 -20.43 -54.22
CA GLY A 6 -29.64 -21.32 -53.96
C GLY A 6 -29.91 -21.41 -52.44
N SER A 7 -31.17 -21.51 -52.02
CA SER A 7 -31.58 -21.18 -50.64
C SER A 7 -32.78 -22.00 -50.11
N GLU A 8 -33.08 -21.79 -48.83
CA GLU A 8 -34.32 -22.11 -48.09
C GLU A 8 -34.52 -23.53 -47.51
N SER A 9 -35.40 -23.55 -46.52
CA SER A 9 -35.76 -24.63 -45.58
C SER A 9 -37.20 -25.11 -45.90
N PRO A 10 -37.97 -25.77 -45.01
CA PRO A 10 -37.66 -26.53 -43.79
C PRO A 10 -38.24 -27.97 -43.85
N ILE A 11 -38.24 -28.71 -42.72
CA ILE A 11 -39.38 -29.53 -42.25
C ILE A 11 -39.08 -30.06 -40.83
N ASN A 12 -40.11 -30.13 -39.99
CA ASN A 12 -40.13 -30.82 -38.70
C ASN A 12 -41.51 -31.46 -38.52
N PRO A 13 -41.59 -32.74 -38.14
CA PRO A 13 -42.69 -33.19 -37.30
C PRO A 13 -42.24 -34.03 -36.09
N SER A 14 -42.80 -33.69 -34.93
CA SER A 14 -42.65 -34.45 -33.68
C SER A 14 -43.43 -35.77 -33.69
N ARG A 15 -42.88 -36.82 -33.05
CA ARG A 15 -43.51 -37.38 -31.83
C ARG A 15 -42.60 -38.34 -31.05
N SER A 16 -43.04 -38.60 -29.82
CA SER A 16 -42.47 -39.49 -28.81
C SER A 16 -42.76 -40.97 -29.06
N GLU A 17 -41.90 -41.86 -28.57
CA GLU A 17 -42.17 -42.68 -27.38
C GLU A 17 -40.93 -43.45 -26.89
N THR A 18 -40.91 -43.79 -25.60
CA THR A 18 -39.86 -44.58 -24.90
C THR A 18 -40.22 -46.07 -24.87
N PRO A 19 -39.29 -46.98 -24.58
CA PRO A 19 -39.28 -47.49 -23.19
C PRO A 19 -37.91 -47.91 -22.60
N ASP A 20 -37.96 -48.16 -21.29
CA ASP A 20 -37.14 -49.04 -20.43
C ASP A 20 -35.69 -48.70 -20.01
N GLN A 21 -35.50 -48.93 -18.70
CA GLN A 21 -34.25 -48.91 -17.92
C GLN A 21 -33.74 -50.35 -17.72
N PRO A 22 -32.53 -50.53 -17.19
CA PRO A 22 -32.51 -51.02 -15.80
C PRO A 22 -31.54 -50.26 -14.87
N VAL A 23 -31.85 -50.30 -13.57
CA VAL A 23 -31.12 -49.64 -12.48
C VAL A 23 -30.13 -50.60 -11.82
N PHE A 24 -28.92 -50.10 -11.49
CA PHE A 24 -28.15 -50.57 -10.34
C PHE A 24 -27.40 -49.41 -9.68
N ASN A 25 -27.53 -49.30 -8.35
CA ASN A 25 -26.74 -48.38 -7.51
C ASN A 25 -25.47 -49.09 -7.00
N GLU A 26 -24.36 -48.35 -6.86
CA GLU A 26 -23.31 -48.51 -5.84
C GLU A 26 -22.26 -47.38 -6.03
N PRO A 27 -22.09 -46.43 -5.10
CA PRO A 27 -21.09 -45.37 -5.22
C PRO A 27 -19.73 -45.81 -4.67
N LEU A 28 -18.76 -46.02 -5.56
CA LEU A 28 -17.39 -46.39 -5.18
C LEU A 28 -16.68 -45.26 -4.41
N LEU A 29 -16.25 -45.55 -3.18
CA LEU A 29 -15.47 -44.64 -2.35
C LEU A 29 -14.02 -44.47 -2.88
N PRO A 30 -13.46 -43.25 -2.93
CA PRO A 30 -12.04 -43.05 -3.16
C PRO A 30 -11.22 -43.53 -1.93
N PRO A 31 -9.99 -44.07 -2.13
CA PRO A 31 -9.19 -44.64 -1.05
C PRO A 31 -8.62 -43.57 -0.12
N ALA A 32 -8.67 -43.82 1.19
CA ALA A 32 -8.07 -42.96 2.21
C ALA A 32 -6.53 -43.10 2.22
N ALA A 33 -5.83 -41.97 2.35
CA ALA A 33 -4.40 -41.95 2.66
C ALA A 33 -4.16 -42.28 4.15
N PRO A 34 -3.08 -43.00 4.52
CA PRO A 34 -2.86 -43.45 5.89
C PRO A 34 -2.41 -42.30 6.81
N PHE A 35 -3.10 -42.15 7.93
CA PHE A 35 -2.69 -41.28 9.04
C PHE A 35 -1.40 -41.79 9.69
N LEU A 36 -0.46 -40.88 9.95
CA LEU A 36 0.50 -41.00 11.05
C LEU A 36 0.40 -39.74 11.91
N ALA A 37 0.22 -39.96 13.22
CA ALA A 37 -0.01 -38.93 14.23
C ALA A 37 1.33 -38.51 14.90
N PRO A 38 1.38 -37.48 15.78
CA PRO A 38 2.40 -36.45 15.64
C PRO A 38 3.47 -36.45 16.74
N SER A 39 4.44 -35.55 16.60
CA SER A 39 5.31 -35.06 17.67
C SER A 39 5.01 -33.58 17.96
N GLU A 40 5.11 -33.18 19.22
CA GLU A 40 4.57 -31.93 19.77
C GLU A 40 5.34 -30.66 19.37
N GLY A 41 4.68 -29.49 19.30
CA GLY A 41 5.38 -28.23 19.02
C GLY A 41 4.55 -26.96 18.75
N SER A 42 3.65 -26.57 19.67
CA SER A 42 2.92 -25.27 19.70
C SER A 42 1.90 -24.96 18.56
N PRO A 43 0.80 -24.24 18.84
CA PRO A 43 -0.23 -23.95 17.83
C PRO A 43 0.07 -22.69 17.00
N THR A 44 -0.25 -22.75 15.70
CA THR A 44 -0.38 -21.57 14.83
C THR A 44 -1.71 -21.67 14.05
N PRO A 45 -2.60 -20.67 14.12
CA PRO A 45 -3.85 -20.68 13.37
C PRO A 45 -3.70 -19.96 12.03
N ARG A 46 -3.61 -20.71 10.92
CA ARG A 46 -3.93 -20.21 9.57
C ARG A 46 -4.10 -21.36 8.59
N ASP A 47 -5.33 -21.56 8.11
CA ASP A 47 -5.56 -22.23 6.83
C ASP A 47 -6.96 -21.89 6.29
N SER A 48 -7.15 -22.07 4.98
CA SER A 48 -8.43 -22.01 4.25
C SER A 48 -9.25 -20.70 4.23
N TYR A 49 -9.24 -20.01 3.08
CA TYR A 49 -10.49 -19.57 2.41
C TYR A 49 -10.34 -19.58 0.88
N LEU A 50 -10.51 -20.77 0.30
CA LEU A 50 -10.85 -20.98 -1.12
C LEU A 50 -12.02 -21.96 -1.19
N THR A 51 -13.22 -21.50 -0.81
CA THR A 51 -14.41 -22.35 -0.68
C THR A 51 -15.20 -22.45 -1.98
N THR A 52 -15.17 -23.61 -2.63
CA THR A 52 -16.08 -23.97 -3.72
C THR A 52 -17.50 -24.20 -3.19
N ASN A 53 -18.51 -23.58 -3.81
CA ASN A 53 -19.90 -23.71 -3.39
C ASN A 53 -20.52 -25.08 -3.70
N SER A 54 -21.06 -25.76 -2.69
CA SER A 54 -22.17 -26.72 -2.84
C SER A 54 -23.00 -26.77 -1.54
N VAL A 55 -24.34 -26.74 -1.67
CA VAL A 55 -25.27 -26.63 -0.54
C VAL A 55 -26.28 -27.77 -0.57
N THR A 56 -26.44 -28.49 0.54
CA THR A 56 -27.74 -28.98 1.05
C THR A 56 -27.61 -29.54 2.49
N PRO A 57 -28.67 -29.53 3.33
CA PRO A 57 -28.54 -29.76 4.79
C PRO A 57 -29.21 -31.05 5.31
N SER A 58 -28.84 -31.53 6.51
CA SER A 58 -29.75 -32.25 7.44
C SER A 58 -29.21 -32.55 8.85
N ALA A 59 -30.16 -32.63 9.79
CA ALA A 59 -30.22 -33.50 10.98
C ALA A 59 -29.25 -33.34 12.20
N THR A 60 -29.71 -32.57 13.20
CA THR A 60 -29.87 -33.05 14.61
C THR A 60 -30.85 -34.24 14.69
N PRO A 61 -30.97 -35.05 15.78
CA PRO A 61 -30.76 -34.69 17.20
C PRO A 61 -30.21 -35.79 18.16
N SER A 62 -30.07 -35.46 19.45
CA SER A 62 -30.53 -36.27 20.62
C SER A 62 -30.35 -35.52 21.95
N ALA A 63 -31.07 -35.91 23.01
CA ALA A 63 -31.09 -35.22 24.32
C ALA A 63 -31.41 -36.16 25.51
N ALA A 64 -31.03 -35.76 26.73
CA ALA A 64 -31.51 -36.30 28.03
C ALA A 64 -31.33 -35.23 29.13
N LEU A 65 -32.41 -34.73 29.76
CA LEU A 65 -32.96 -35.11 31.09
C LEU A 65 -32.04 -34.74 32.28
N LEU A 66 -32.29 -33.66 33.06
CA LEU A 66 -33.34 -33.42 34.10
C LEU A 66 -33.06 -34.10 35.46
N PRO A 67 -33.63 -33.67 36.62
CA PRO A 67 -34.63 -32.60 36.88
C PRO A 67 -34.09 -31.53 37.91
N ASP A 68 -34.83 -30.70 38.69
CA ASP A 68 -36.26 -30.37 38.92
C ASP A 68 -36.44 -28.97 39.59
N ASP A 69 -37.66 -28.64 40.05
CA ASP A 69 -38.08 -27.68 41.12
C ASP A 69 -37.96 -26.14 40.94
N GLY A 70 -39.09 -25.41 40.99
CA GLY A 70 -39.11 -23.92 41.11
C GLY A 70 -40.37 -23.12 40.71
N GLU A 71 -41.58 -23.67 40.83
CA GLU A 71 -42.85 -23.07 40.36
C GLU A 71 -43.22 -21.68 40.99
N LYS A 72 -43.65 -20.67 40.20
CA LYS A 72 -45.06 -20.15 40.21
C LYS A 72 -45.48 -18.93 39.36
N ASP A 73 -46.74 -19.05 38.92
CA ASP A 73 -47.82 -18.05 38.68
C ASP A 73 -47.68 -16.95 37.60
N LEU A 74 -48.31 -17.23 36.44
CA LEU A 74 -48.93 -16.26 35.53
C LEU A 74 -50.34 -15.84 36.05
N PRO A 75 -50.97 -14.80 35.47
CA PRO A 75 -51.99 -15.08 34.45
C PRO A 75 -51.92 -14.19 33.20
N ASP A 76 -52.88 -14.39 32.29
CA ASP A 76 -52.78 -14.17 30.83
C ASP A 76 -53.80 -13.13 30.27
N GLN A 77 -53.61 -12.76 28.99
CA GLN A 77 -54.52 -12.12 28.01
C GLN A 77 -54.72 -10.58 28.01
N GLY A 78 -54.76 -10.04 26.78
CA GLY A 78 -55.02 -8.62 26.51
C GLY A 78 -54.78 -8.18 25.05
N ASP A 79 -55.35 -8.88 24.06
CA ASP A 79 -55.22 -8.50 22.63
C ASP A 79 -55.95 -7.18 22.30
N SER A 80 -55.29 -6.27 21.57
CA SER A 80 -55.95 -5.23 20.77
C SER A 80 -54.98 -4.50 19.83
N THR A 81 -55.46 -4.12 18.65
CA THR A 81 -54.70 -3.39 17.62
C THR A 81 -55.03 -1.89 17.60
N ALA A 82 -54.01 -1.03 17.45
CA ALA A 82 -54.20 0.41 17.19
C ALA A 82 -53.03 1.02 16.40
N ALA A 83 -53.30 1.60 15.23
CA ALA A 83 -52.31 2.32 14.45
C ALA A 83 -52.24 3.80 14.88
N ASN A 84 -51.03 4.32 15.11
CA ASN A 84 -50.81 5.71 15.52
C ASN A 84 -50.41 6.59 14.32
N ARG A 85 -51.24 7.58 13.97
CA ARG A 85 -50.91 8.64 12.99
C ARG A 85 -50.27 9.83 13.68
N SER A 86 -49.16 10.32 13.14
CA SER A 86 -48.54 11.58 13.55
C SER A 86 -49.41 12.82 13.23
N GLN A 87 -49.25 13.89 14.01
CA GLN A 87 -49.87 15.20 13.80
C GLN A 87 -48.77 16.30 13.78
N PRO A 88 -48.84 17.30 12.88
CA PRO A 88 -47.70 18.20 12.62
C PRO A 88 -47.53 19.36 13.63
N LEU A 89 -46.29 19.66 13.98
CA LEU A 89 -45.86 20.64 15.00
C LEU A 89 -45.90 22.12 14.54
N HIS A 90 -47.05 22.62 14.07
CA HIS A 90 -47.15 23.96 13.46
C HIS A 90 -47.84 25.07 14.30
N LYS A 91 -47.93 24.95 15.64
CA LYS A 91 -48.63 25.95 16.50
C LYS A 91 -47.91 26.36 17.79
N ARG A 92 -46.57 26.53 17.79
CA ARG A 92 -45.80 27.08 18.94
C ARG A 92 -44.68 28.05 18.50
N PRO A 93 -45.00 29.33 18.18
CA PRO A 93 -43.99 30.30 17.74
C PRO A 93 -42.93 30.62 18.80
N LEU A 94 -43.26 30.47 20.09
CA LEU A 94 -42.32 30.70 21.20
C LEU A 94 -41.10 29.75 21.15
N ILE A 95 -41.27 28.51 20.69
CA ILE A 95 -40.18 27.52 20.61
C ILE A 95 -39.17 27.92 19.53
N TRP A 96 -39.66 28.38 18.37
CA TRP A 96 -38.82 28.88 17.28
C TRP A 96 -38.08 30.17 17.67
N ALA A 97 -38.73 31.08 18.41
CA ALA A 97 -38.07 32.28 18.94
C ALA A 97 -36.91 31.94 19.90
N LEU A 98 -37.11 30.95 20.78
CA LEU A 98 -36.06 30.47 21.69
C LEU A 98 -34.93 29.74 20.96
N ALA A 99 -35.24 28.94 19.93
CA ALA A 99 -34.23 28.28 19.10
C ALA A 99 -33.35 29.28 18.35
N VAL A 100 -33.95 30.31 17.73
CA VAL A 100 -33.21 31.39 17.05
C VAL A 100 -32.35 32.19 18.05
N ALA A 101 -32.85 32.47 19.25
CA ALA A 101 -32.07 33.13 20.29
C ALA A 101 -30.87 32.30 20.77
N ALA A 102 -31.03 30.98 20.90
CA ALA A 102 -29.95 30.06 21.25
C ALA A 102 -28.87 29.99 20.15
N VAL A 103 -29.27 29.87 18.88
CA VAL A 103 -28.35 29.89 17.73
C VAL A 103 -27.60 31.23 17.64
N ALA A 104 -28.27 32.36 17.88
CA ALA A 104 -27.62 33.68 17.91
C ALA A 104 -26.60 33.80 19.05
N LEU A 105 -26.90 33.26 20.25
CA LEU A 105 -25.95 33.23 21.36
C LEU A 105 -24.74 32.34 21.07
N ILE A 106 -24.93 31.16 20.46
CA ILE A 106 -23.83 30.27 20.04
C ILE A 106 -22.97 30.96 18.96
N ALA A 107 -23.60 31.60 17.97
CA ALA A 107 -22.87 32.34 16.94
C ALA A 107 -22.01 33.46 17.54
N VAL A 108 -22.53 34.25 18.49
CA VAL A 108 -21.73 35.26 19.21
C VAL A 108 -20.61 34.63 20.03
N ALA A 109 -20.88 33.51 20.73
CA ALA A 109 -19.90 32.81 21.55
C ALA A 109 -18.75 32.18 20.74
N VAL A 110 -18.97 31.85 19.47
CA VAL A 110 -17.93 31.33 18.54
C VAL A 110 -17.21 32.46 17.79
N ILE A 111 -17.96 33.44 17.27
CA ILE A 111 -17.40 34.52 16.44
C ILE A 111 -16.51 35.47 17.27
N VAL A 112 -16.87 35.77 18.52
CA VAL A 112 -16.10 36.72 19.35
C VAL A 112 -14.69 36.21 19.68
N PRO A 113 -14.48 34.96 20.15
CA PRO A 113 -13.13 34.40 20.32
C PRO A 113 -12.33 34.37 19.01
N VAL A 114 -12.92 33.92 17.90
CA VAL A 114 -12.24 33.85 16.60
C VAL A 114 -11.78 35.24 16.14
N TYR A 115 -12.63 36.28 16.29
CA TYR A 115 -12.26 37.65 15.95
C TYR A 115 -11.07 38.18 16.77
N PHE A 116 -11.01 37.88 18.07
CA PHE A 116 -9.92 38.34 18.95
C PHE A 116 -8.65 37.49 18.90
N VAL A 117 -8.71 36.23 18.44
CA VAL A 117 -7.54 35.34 18.30
C VAL A 117 -6.94 35.40 16.91
N VAL A 118 -7.75 35.47 15.85
CA VAL A 118 -7.29 35.32 14.45
C VAL A 118 -7.18 36.66 13.71
N ILE A 119 -8.12 37.59 13.91
CA ILE A 119 -8.31 38.72 12.99
C ILE A 119 -7.63 40.02 13.47
N LYS A 120 -7.35 40.18 14.77
CA LYS A 120 -6.89 41.45 15.33
C LYS A 120 -5.45 41.44 15.85
N PRO A 121 -4.44 41.83 15.05
CA PRO A 121 -3.08 42.01 15.55
C PRO A 121 -3.02 43.10 16.64
N LYS A 122 -2.16 42.91 17.64
CA LYS A 122 -1.96 43.87 18.74
C LYS A 122 -1.04 45.00 18.27
N ASN A 123 -1.63 46.13 17.89
CA ASN A 123 -0.89 47.36 17.57
C ASN A 123 -0.22 47.94 18.83
N ASN A 124 1.02 47.51 19.11
CA ASN A 124 1.89 48.18 20.07
C ASN A 124 2.50 49.42 19.44
N ASN A 125 1.95 50.60 19.73
CA ASN A 125 2.56 51.88 19.37
C ASN A 125 3.88 52.05 20.13
N VAL A 126 5.01 51.94 19.44
CA VAL A 126 6.32 52.38 19.94
C VAL A 126 6.59 53.77 19.36
N THR A 127 6.61 54.79 20.22
CA THR A 127 6.97 56.16 19.85
C THR A 127 8.47 56.25 19.54
N GLY A 128 8.81 56.90 18.43
CA GLY A 128 10.21 57.06 18.01
C GLY A 128 11.02 57.93 18.97
N GLY A 129 11.99 57.33 19.66
CA GLY A 129 12.99 58.02 20.49
C GLY A 129 14.36 58.02 19.82
N ASN A 130 14.75 59.12 19.18
CA ASN A 130 16.00 59.22 18.44
C ASN A 130 17.19 59.51 19.38
N SER A 131 18.19 58.62 19.45
CA SER A 131 19.45 58.88 20.16
C SER A 131 20.64 58.08 19.59
N ASN A 132 21.78 58.74 19.43
CA ASN A 132 23.05 58.11 19.02
C ASN A 132 23.79 57.52 20.24
N GLY A 133 24.36 56.32 20.12
CA GLY A 133 25.15 55.67 21.17
C GLY A 133 26.12 54.63 20.62
N THR A 134 27.42 54.94 20.69
CA THR A 134 28.55 54.16 20.13
C THR A 134 28.79 52.78 20.75
N ASN A 135 29.18 51.82 19.90
CA ASN A 135 30.06 50.66 20.11
C ASN A 135 30.12 49.95 21.50
N GLY A 136 29.75 48.67 21.51
CA GLY A 136 30.10 47.69 22.55
C GLY A 136 30.30 46.29 21.95
N ASN A 137 31.25 45.51 22.46
CA ASN A 137 31.69 44.22 21.90
C ASN A 137 31.16 43.04 22.75
N GLY A 138 30.68 41.92 22.17
CA GLY A 138 30.16 40.83 23.03
C GLY A 138 29.51 39.59 22.39
N ASN A 139 30.34 38.69 21.83
CA ASN A 139 30.19 37.22 21.72
C ASN A 139 28.98 36.57 20.98
N PRO A 140 29.17 35.50 20.17
CA PRO A 140 28.08 34.82 19.46
C PRO A 140 27.56 33.55 20.17
N ASN A 141 26.24 33.30 20.12
CA ASN A 141 25.64 31.96 19.97
C ASN A 141 24.10 32.02 19.95
N SER A 142 23.51 32.07 18.74
CA SER A 142 22.16 31.58 18.39
C SER A 142 21.91 31.83 16.91
N PRO A 143 21.82 30.80 16.04
CA PRO A 143 21.47 30.99 14.63
C PRO A 143 19.96 31.21 14.49
N THR A 144 19.49 32.44 14.76
CA THR A 144 18.10 32.85 14.51
C THR A 144 17.85 32.92 12.99
N HIS A 145 17.54 31.77 12.38
CA HIS A 145 17.09 31.70 10.99
C HIS A 145 15.73 32.41 10.85
N GLN A 146 15.78 33.68 10.46
CA GLN A 146 14.66 34.34 9.79
C GLN A 146 14.55 33.74 8.38
N PRO A 147 13.43 33.11 7.99
CA PRO A 147 13.28 32.59 6.65
C PRO A 147 13.28 33.73 5.62
N PRO A 148 13.99 33.61 4.48
CA PRO A 148 14.05 34.66 3.47
C PRO A 148 12.69 34.86 2.79
N SER A 149 12.24 36.11 2.71
CA SER A 149 10.87 36.51 2.35
C SER A 149 10.51 36.39 0.85
N ASN A 150 11.12 35.45 0.12
CA ASN A 150 10.97 35.31 -1.34
C ASN A 150 10.06 34.13 -1.75
N GLY A 151 9.42 33.43 -0.81
CA GLY A 151 8.48 32.34 -1.11
C GLY A 151 9.12 31.04 -1.63
N ILE A 152 10.44 30.95 -1.65
CA ILE A 152 11.21 29.75 -2.07
C ILE A 152 11.35 28.74 -0.91
N THR A 153 11.28 29.19 0.34
CA THR A 153 11.37 28.32 1.52
C THR A 153 10.63 28.93 2.71
N GLY A 154 10.20 28.07 3.63
CA GLY A 154 9.56 28.46 4.88
C GLY A 154 9.54 27.32 5.90
N GLY A 155 9.08 27.63 7.10
CA GLY A 155 8.88 26.67 8.19
C GLY A 155 7.53 26.91 8.86
N ASN A 156 7.35 26.38 10.07
CA ASN A 156 6.10 26.48 10.83
C ASN A 156 5.49 27.90 10.84
N GLY A 157 4.22 28.02 10.47
CA GLY A 157 3.47 29.28 10.41
C GLY A 157 3.62 30.07 9.11
N SER A 158 4.39 29.61 8.12
CA SER A 158 4.45 30.23 6.79
C SER A 158 3.20 29.92 5.96
N THR A 159 2.77 30.84 5.09
CA THR A 159 1.72 30.60 4.10
C THR A 159 2.27 29.85 2.89
N ILE A 160 1.62 28.75 2.52
CA ILE A 160 1.79 28.08 1.22
C ILE A 160 0.80 28.70 0.23
N ILE A 161 1.25 28.87 -1.01
CA ILE A 161 0.39 29.11 -2.17
C ILE A 161 0.58 27.92 -3.10
N THR A 162 -0.51 27.22 -3.42
CA THR A 162 -0.52 26.04 -4.31
C THR A 162 -0.48 26.44 -5.78
N ALA A 163 -0.24 25.47 -6.67
CA ALA A 163 -0.25 25.69 -8.11
C ALA A 163 -1.60 26.19 -8.69
N ASP A 164 -2.73 25.97 -7.99
CA ASP A 164 -4.05 26.49 -8.36
C ASP A 164 -4.43 27.82 -7.67
N GLY A 165 -3.52 28.38 -6.85
CA GLY A 165 -3.71 29.65 -6.15
C GLY A 165 -4.43 29.54 -4.80
N THR A 166 -4.81 28.33 -4.37
CA THR A 166 -5.28 28.06 -3.01
C THR A 166 -4.19 28.39 -1.98
N GLN A 167 -4.57 28.78 -0.76
CA GLN A 167 -3.62 29.15 0.29
C GLN A 167 -3.96 28.45 1.60
N PHE A 168 -2.93 27.92 2.26
CA PHE A 168 -3.03 27.33 3.61
C PHE A 168 -1.79 27.70 4.43
N THR A 169 -1.85 27.51 5.74
CA THR A 169 -0.69 27.74 6.63
C THR A 169 0.03 26.43 6.88
N TYR A 170 1.34 26.38 6.63
CA TYR A 170 2.17 25.23 6.95
C TYR A 170 2.32 25.08 8.47
N ILE A 171 1.69 24.06 9.05
CA ILE A 171 1.79 23.76 10.49
C ILE A 171 2.73 22.58 10.69
N ASN A 172 3.87 22.82 11.33
CA ASN A 172 4.86 21.80 11.64
C ASN A 172 5.51 22.11 13.01
N PRO A 173 5.05 21.51 14.13
CA PRO A 173 5.61 21.76 15.45
C PRO A 173 6.99 21.11 15.65
N PHE A 174 7.47 20.33 14.68
CA PHE A 174 8.67 19.50 14.77
C PHE A 174 9.91 20.13 14.11
N GLY A 175 9.79 21.35 13.62
CA GLY A 175 10.88 22.17 13.09
C GLY A 175 11.27 21.88 11.64
N GLY A 176 10.43 21.16 10.89
CA GLY A 176 10.63 20.94 9.46
C GLY A 176 10.54 22.23 8.64
N ILE A 177 11.22 22.21 7.49
CA ILE A 177 11.19 23.29 6.49
C ILE A 177 10.80 22.74 5.13
N TRP A 178 10.13 23.58 4.34
CA TRP A 178 9.83 23.30 2.94
C TRP A 178 10.72 24.11 2.00
N VAL A 179 10.97 23.60 0.79
CA VAL A 179 11.73 24.27 -0.27
C VAL A 179 11.04 24.07 -1.62
N SER A 180 10.94 25.15 -2.41
CA SER A 180 10.24 25.18 -3.69
C SER A 180 10.82 26.32 -4.55
N ASP A 181 11.93 26.05 -5.26
CA ASP A 181 12.53 27.01 -6.21
C ASP A 181 12.14 26.65 -7.66
N PRO A 182 11.43 27.51 -8.40
CA PRO A 182 11.15 27.32 -9.84
C PRO A 182 12.39 27.29 -10.75
N ASN A 183 13.59 27.48 -10.20
CA ASN A 183 14.87 27.36 -10.89
C ASN A 183 15.68 26.12 -10.47
N ASP A 184 15.36 25.53 -9.31
CA ASP A 184 15.88 24.24 -8.84
C ASP A 184 14.71 23.36 -8.34
N PRO A 185 13.87 22.84 -9.27
CA PRO A 185 12.72 22.01 -8.92
C PRO A 185 13.11 20.62 -8.37
N PHE A 186 14.40 20.27 -8.44
CA PHE A 186 14.96 19.01 -7.93
C PHE A 186 15.82 19.21 -6.67
N ASN A 187 15.69 20.37 -6.01
CA ASN A 187 16.33 20.66 -4.73
C ASN A 187 16.09 19.54 -3.69
N ASN A 188 17.05 19.31 -2.79
CA ASN A 188 17.00 18.25 -1.78
C ASN A 188 17.26 18.78 -0.35
N ASP A 189 17.15 20.09 -0.12
CA ASP A 189 17.51 20.74 1.15
C ASP A 189 16.35 20.78 2.16
N ALA A 190 15.13 20.44 1.73
CA ALA A 190 13.96 20.30 2.59
C ALA A 190 14.08 19.09 3.55
N TYR A 191 13.49 19.22 4.74
CA TYR A 191 13.40 18.15 5.73
C TYR A 191 12.10 18.27 6.54
N CYS A 192 11.38 17.16 6.68
CA CYS A 192 10.05 17.14 7.31
C CYS A 192 10.06 17.38 8.83
N ASN A 193 11.14 17.07 9.55
CA ASN A 193 11.25 17.29 10.99
C ASN A 193 12.73 17.29 11.45
N SER A 194 12.98 17.75 12.68
CA SER A 194 14.31 17.93 13.26
C SER A 194 15.09 16.64 13.61
N TRP A 195 14.54 15.45 13.36
CA TRP A 195 15.21 14.16 13.60
C TRP A 195 15.32 13.26 12.35
N THR A 196 14.88 13.74 11.19
CA THR A 196 14.98 13.02 9.91
C THR A 196 16.12 13.62 9.09
N PRO A 197 17.07 12.81 8.57
CA PRO A 197 18.12 13.31 7.69
C PRO A 197 17.51 13.95 6.42
N PRO A 198 17.86 15.20 6.06
CA PRO A 198 17.35 15.90 4.87
C PRO A 198 17.57 15.10 3.59
N LEU A 199 16.79 15.36 2.54
CA LEU A 199 16.81 14.54 1.32
C LEU A 199 18.20 14.47 0.67
N ASN A 200 19.01 15.54 0.79
CA ASN A 200 20.40 15.61 0.31
C ASN A 200 21.41 14.75 1.11
N THR A 201 20.98 14.08 2.18
CA THR A 201 21.77 13.13 2.97
C THR A 201 21.23 11.71 2.81
N SER A 202 22.11 10.71 2.95
CA SER A 202 21.75 9.29 2.86
C SER A 202 20.99 8.81 4.10
N TRP A 203 19.97 7.98 3.89
CA TRP A 203 19.26 7.26 4.95
C TRP A 203 20.11 6.08 5.47
N VAL A 204 20.22 5.96 6.78
CA VAL A 204 21.03 4.96 7.48
C VAL A 204 20.12 3.96 8.19
N TRP A 205 19.77 2.89 7.47
CA TRP A 205 19.02 1.76 8.01
C TRP A 205 19.67 1.23 9.30
N GLY A 206 18.84 0.94 10.30
CA GLY A 206 19.27 0.44 11.61
C GLY A 206 19.57 1.56 12.62
N GLN A 207 19.68 2.81 12.16
CA GLN A 207 19.87 3.99 13.00
C GLN A 207 18.67 4.95 12.86
N ASP A 208 18.31 5.32 11.63
CA ASP A 208 17.17 6.18 11.34
C ASP A 208 15.83 5.50 11.65
N LYS A 209 14.83 6.31 12.02
CA LYS A 209 13.47 5.85 12.39
C LYS A 209 12.45 6.25 11.35
N LEU A 210 11.86 5.25 10.70
CA LEU A 210 10.79 5.41 9.72
C LEU A 210 9.44 5.52 10.42
N TYR A 211 8.70 6.58 10.09
CA TYR A 211 7.30 6.77 10.43
C TYR A 211 6.57 7.12 9.13
N GLY A 212 5.97 6.11 8.52
CA GLY A 212 5.39 6.18 7.20
C GLY A 212 3.86 6.22 7.20
N VAL A 213 3.30 6.71 6.10
CA VAL A 213 1.87 6.54 5.79
C VAL A 213 1.67 6.25 4.30
N ASN A 214 0.59 5.55 3.98
CA ASN A 214 0.19 5.23 2.62
C ASN A 214 -0.73 6.28 2.02
N LEU A 215 -0.67 6.41 0.70
CA LEU A 215 -1.63 7.16 -0.12
C LEU A 215 -2.54 6.21 -0.92
N GLY A 216 -3.08 5.20 -0.22
CA GLY A 216 -4.04 4.22 -0.77
C GLY A 216 -5.32 4.86 -1.28
N GLY A 217 -6.03 4.19 -2.19
CA GLY A 217 -7.21 4.74 -2.87
C GLY A 217 -6.96 5.91 -3.85
N TRP A 218 -5.73 6.40 -4.03
CA TRP A 218 -5.46 7.57 -4.89
C TRP A 218 -5.28 7.21 -6.37
N PHE A 219 -4.21 6.52 -6.73
CA PHE A 219 -3.93 6.10 -8.12
C PHE A 219 -4.39 4.67 -8.44
N VAL A 220 -4.83 3.95 -7.42
CA VAL A 220 -5.50 2.65 -7.50
C VAL A 220 -6.73 2.75 -6.61
N LEU A 221 -7.91 2.46 -7.14
CA LEU A 221 -9.18 2.66 -6.44
C LEU A 221 -9.60 1.48 -5.58
N GLU A 222 -10.04 1.80 -4.36
CA GLU A 222 -10.56 0.84 -3.40
C GLU A 222 -11.95 1.28 -2.90
N PRO A 223 -12.96 0.39 -2.91
CA PRO A 223 -14.33 0.72 -2.51
C PRO A 223 -14.48 1.30 -1.09
N PHE A 224 -13.65 0.89 -0.13
CA PHE A 224 -13.75 1.39 1.25
C PHE A 224 -13.01 2.71 1.47
N ILE A 225 -12.01 3.02 0.65
CA ILE A 225 -11.25 4.28 0.71
C ILE A 225 -11.96 5.38 -0.08
N THR A 226 -12.65 5.03 -1.16
CA THR A 226 -13.32 5.98 -2.06
C THR A 226 -14.81 5.68 -2.32
N PRO A 227 -15.62 5.35 -1.29
CA PRO A 227 -16.93 4.72 -1.45
C PRO A 227 -17.92 5.52 -2.30
N THR A 228 -17.91 6.86 -2.24
CA THR A 228 -18.77 7.72 -3.07
C THR A 228 -18.61 7.46 -4.58
N LEU A 229 -17.40 7.10 -5.07
CA LEU A 229 -17.20 6.74 -6.49
C LEU A 229 -17.94 5.45 -6.84
N PHE A 230 -17.79 4.42 -6.01
CA PHE A 230 -18.37 3.09 -6.23
C PHE A 230 -19.88 3.06 -5.99
N GLN A 231 -20.39 3.86 -5.02
CA GLN A 231 -21.83 3.98 -4.72
C GLN A 231 -22.65 4.48 -5.93
N LYS A 232 -22.07 5.32 -6.78
CA LYS A 232 -22.71 5.79 -8.01
C LYS A 232 -22.98 4.66 -9.03
N TYR A 233 -22.18 3.60 -9.00
CA TYR A 233 -22.15 2.52 -10.01
C TYR A 233 -22.46 1.14 -9.42
N GLN A 234 -23.19 1.07 -8.30
CA GLN A 234 -23.68 -0.19 -7.75
C GLN A 234 -24.84 -0.78 -8.59
N PRO A 235 -24.96 -2.12 -8.67
CA PRO A 235 -24.12 -3.14 -8.02
C PRO A 235 -22.86 -3.52 -8.81
N ASP A 236 -22.66 -2.98 -10.01
CA ASP A 236 -21.69 -3.50 -10.98
C ASP A 236 -20.23 -3.15 -10.65
N ALA A 237 -19.98 -2.03 -9.97
CA ALA A 237 -18.64 -1.60 -9.58
C ALA A 237 -18.14 -2.30 -8.29
N VAL A 238 -17.11 -3.14 -8.42
CA VAL A 238 -16.49 -3.91 -7.33
C VAL A 238 -14.97 -3.66 -7.18
N ASP A 239 -14.35 -3.12 -8.23
CA ASP A 239 -12.91 -2.88 -8.40
C ASP A 239 -12.67 -1.76 -9.45
N GLU A 240 -11.41 -1.35 -9.69
CA GLU A 240 -11.14 -0.30 -10.68
C GLU A 240 -11.47 -0.73 -12.12
N TRP A 241 -11.37 -2.02 -12.44
CA TRP A 241 -11.75 -2.59 -13.74
C TRP A 241 -13.22 -2.33 -14.07
N THR A 242 -14.12 -2.73 -13.17
CA THR A 242 -15.57 -2.64 -13.34
C THR A 242 -16.08 -1.20 -13.24
N ILE A 243 -15.55 -0.39 -12.31
CA ILE A 243 -15.92 1.03 -12.26
C ILE A 243 -15.45 1.80 -13.50
N SER A 244 -14.29 1.44 -14.08
CA SER A 244 -13.81 2.04 -15.34
C SER A 244 -14.75 1.73 -16.52
N ILE A 245 -15.28 0.50 -16.60
CA ILE A 245 -16.30 0.13 -17.60
C ILE A 245 -17.59 0.93 -17.39
N ALA A 246 -18.08 1.01 -16.14
CA ALA A 246 -19.30 1.74 -15.81
C ALA A 246 -19.17 3.26 -16.09
N MET A 247 -18.05 3.87 -15.69
CA MET A 247 -17.73 5.27 -16.01
C MET A 247 -17.59 5.50 -17.51
N ALA A 248 -16.95 4.60 -18.26
CA ALA A 248 -16.81 4.73 -19.72
C ALA A 248 -18.17 4.70 -20.45
N ALA A 249 -19.15 3.95 -19.94
CA ALA A 249 -20.53 3.98 -20.43
C ALA A 249 -21.28 5.28 -20.05
N ASP A 250 -21.03 5.81 -18.85
CA ASP A 250 -21.58 7.06 -18.33
C ASP A 250 -20.91 8.32 -18.92
N THR A 251 -20.97 8.41 -20.25
CA THR A 251 -20.53 9.59 -21.02
C THR A 251 -21.25 10.88 -20.62
N ALA A 252 -22.49 10.78 -20.11
CA ALA A 252 -23.27 11.92 -19.62
C ALA A 252 -22.64 12.60 -18.39
N SER A 253 -21.90 11.85 -17.57
CA SER A 253 -21.17 12.38 -16.41
C SER A 253 -19.68 12.68 -16.67
N GLY A 254 -19.27 12.72 -17.94
CA GLY A 254 -17.87 12.94 -18.33
C GLY A 254 -17.06 11.67 -18.61
N GLY A 255 -17.70 10.49 -18.63
CA GLY A 255 -17.04 9.25 -19.00
C GLY A 255 -16.01 8.77 -17.96
N ILE A 256 -15.03 7.98 -18.42
CA ILE A 256 -13.90 7.52 -17.60
C ILE A 256 -13.01 8.66 -17.07
N SER A 257 -13.02 9.84 -17.70
CA SER A 257 -12.27 11.02 -17.24
C SER A 257 -12.69 11.55 -15.87
N GLN A 258 -13.79 11.05 -15.28
CA GLN A 258 -14.12 11.26 -13.86
C GLN A 258 -12.97 10.85 -12.92
N LEU A 259 -12.16 9.84 -13.29
CA LEU A 259 -10.97 9.42 -12.55
C LEU A 259 -9.89 10.51 -12.49
N GLU A 260 -9.77 11.37 -13.50
CA GLU A 260 -8.80 12.47 -13.48
C GLU A 260 -9.16 13.51 -12.41
N ASN A 261 -10.46 13.80 -12.22
CA ASN A 261 -10.89 14.67 -11.13
C ASN A 261 -10.54 14.07 -9.76
N HIS A 262 -10.71 12.75 -9.57
CA HIS A 262 -10.30 12.06 -8.35
C HIS A 262 -8.78 12.19 -8.10
N TYR A 263 -7.95 11.91 -9.11
CA TYR A 263 -6.50 12.08 -9.02
C TYR A 263 -6.10 13.52 -8.66
N LYS A 264 -6.86 14.52 -9.13
CA LYS A 264 -6.63 15.94 -8.81
C LYS A 264 -7.06 16.34 -7.39
N THR A 265 -8.12 15.77 -6.83
CA THR A 265 -8.76 16.31 -5.60
C THR A 265 -8.70 15.43 -4.36
N PHE A 266 -8.37 14.14 -4.47
CA PHE A 266 -8.42 13.23 -3.31
C PHE A 266 -7.24 13.41 -2.35
N ILE A 267 -6.01 13.44 -2.88
CA ILE A 267 -4.80 13.85 -2.16
C ILE A 267 -4.26 15.11 -2.83
N THR A 268 -3.82 16.06 -2.00
CA THR A 268 -3.45 17.42 -2.40
C THR A 268 -2.10 17.84 -1.80
N GLU A 269 -1.57 18.98 -2.21
CA GLU A 269 -0.36 19.55 -1.60
C GLU A 269 -0.50 19.73 -0.07
N GLN A 270 -1.70 20.09 0.40
CA GLN A 270 -1.97 20.26 1.83
C GLN A 270 -1.84 18.93 2.59
N ASP A 271 -2.17 17.79 1.98
CA ASP A 271 -1.99 16.48 2.62
C ASP A 271 -0.52 16.16 2.87
N PHE A 272 0.38 16.46 1.91
CA PHE A 272 1.82 16.28 2.11
C PHE A 272 2.38 17.24 3.17
N ALA A 273 1.86 18.46 3.24
CA ALA A 273 2.19 19.40 4.30
C ALA A 273 1.73 18.90 5.68
N GLU A 274 0.51 18.35 5.79
CA GLU A 274 -0.04 17.78 7.02
C GLU A 274 0.67 16.48 7.46
N ILE A 275 1.10 15.63 6.52
CA ILE A 275 1.90 14.43 6.79
C ILE A 275 3.23 14.82 7.45
N ALA A 276 3.97 15.78 6.88
CA ALA A 276 5.18 16.31 7.50
C ALA A 276 4.88 17.03 8.84
N GLY A 277 3.75 17.75 8.92
CA GLY A 277 3.26 18.40 10.13
C GLY A 277 2.92 17.43 11.28
N ALA A 278 2.51 16.20 10.96
CA ALA A 278 2.28 15.10 11.89
C ALA A 278 3.58 14.39 12.36
N GLY A 279 4.75 14.88 11.95
CA GLY A 279 6.05 14.30 12.32
C GLY A 279 6.40 13.01 11.56
N LEU A 280 5.58 12.61 10.58
CA LEU A 280 5.89 11.52 9.66
C LEU A 280 7.04 11.93 8.72
N ASN A 281 7.76 10.95 8.19
CA ASN A 281 8.94 11.19 7.35
C ASN A 281 9.02 10.35 6.07
N TRP A 282 8.12 9.38 5.89
CA TRP A 282 7.98 8.62 4.65
C TRP A 282 6.54 8.59 4.13
N VAL A 283 6.38 8.54 2.81
CA VAL A 283 5.12 8.21 2.14
C VAL A 283 5.29 6.96 1.29
N ARG A 284 4.33 6.04 1.35
CA ARG A 284 4.18 4.95 0.37
C ARG A 284 3.10 5.35 -0.63
N ILE A 285 3.44 5.25 -1.91
CA ILE A 285 2.59 5.69 -3.02
C ILE A 285 2.28 4.47 -3.89
N PRO A 286 1.11 3.83 -3.70
CA PRO A 286 0.57 2.85 -4.62
C PRO A 286 0.42 3.43 -6.02
N ILE A 287 1.06 2.81 -7.02
CA ILE A 287 0.95 3.19 -8.43
C ILE A 287 0.51 1.99 -9.29
N PRO A 288 -0.31 2.23 -10.33
CA PRO A 288 -0.75 1.17 -11.22
C PRO A 288 0.17 0.97 -12.43
N PHE A 289 0.14 -0.24 -13.02
CA PHE A 289 0.79 -0.47 -14.31
C PHE A 289 0.18 0.37 -15.46
N TRP A 290 -1.11 0.72 -15.39
CA TRP A 290 -1.77 1.53 -16.43
C TRP A 290 -1.32 3.00 -16.47
N ALA A 291 -0.50 3.46 -15.51
CA ALA A 291 0.25 4.70 -15.66
C ALA A 291 1.24 4.64 -16.84
N ILE A 292 1.67 3.44 -17.26
CA ILE A 292 2.45 3.21 -18.47
C ILE A 292 1.51 3.01 -19.67
N GLU A 293 0.70 1.95 -19.70
CA GLU A 293 -0.25 1.67 -20.80
C GLU A 293 -1.22 0.51 -20.47
N VAL A 294 -2.22 0.32 -21.33
CA VAL A 294 -3.20 -0.77 -21.30
C VAL A 294 -3.16 -1.60 -22.58
N TRP A 295 -3.43 -2.91 -22.49
CA TRP A 295 -3.43 -3.85 -23.62
C TRP A 295 -4.80 -4.50 -23.83
N GLY A 296 -5.19 -4.69 -25.09
CA GLY A 296 -6.43 -5.40 -25.44
C GLY A 296 -7.69 -4.68 -24.95
N ASN A 297 -8.44 -5.35 -24.06
CA ASN A 297 -9.71 -4.86 -23.51
C ASN A 297 -9.58 -4.39 -22.04
N GLU A 298 -8.36 -4.10 -21.57
CA GLU A 298 -8.13 -3.48 -20.26
C GLU A 298 -8.81 -2.09 -20.21
N PRO A 299 -9.76 -1.84 -19.27
CA PRO A 299 -10.64 -0.68 -19.33
C PRO A 299 -10.07 0.58 -18.67
N PHE A 300 -8.87 0.50 -18.07
CA PHE A 300 -8.32 1.55 -17.20
C PHE A 300 -7.98 2.85 -17.93
N LEU A 301 -7.97 3.97 -17.19
CA LEU A 301 -7.56 5.27 -17.72
C LEU A 301 -6.04 5.36 -17.87
N ALA A 302 -5.55 4.89 -19.02
CA ALA A 302 -4.13 4.83 -19.33
C ALA A 302 -3.43 6.20 -19.24
N ARG A 303 -2.21 6.21 -18.68
CA ARG A 303 -1.27 7.34 -18.57
C ARG A 303 -1.71 8.57 -17.77
N THR A 304 -3.00 8.79 -17.52
CA THR A 304 -3.47 10.02 -16.86
C THR A 304 -3.04 10.15 -15.40
N SER A 305 -2.90 9.03 -14.67
CA SER A 305 -2.37 9.03 -13.30
C SER A 305 -0.90 9.46 -13.22
N TRP A 306 -0.12 9.31 -14.30
CA TRP A 306 1.33 9.58 -14.29
C TRP A 306 1.69 11.03 -13.96
N GLN A 307 0.96 12.01 -14.50
CA GLN A 307 1.23 13.42 -14.18
C GLN A 307 1.00 13.73 -12.68
N TYR A 308 0.03 13.06 -12.04
CA TYR A 308 -0.25 13.21 -10.61
C TYR A 308 0.77 12.45 -9.74
N ILE A 309 1.31 11.32 -10.23
CA ILE A 309 2.46 10.64 -9.60
C ILE A 309 3.68 11.58 -9.59
N LEU A 310 3.97 12.26 -10.70
CA LEU A 310 5.04 13.27 -10.75
C LEU A 310 4.79 14.43 -9.78
N THR A 311 3.56 14.97 -9.73
CA THR A 311 3.17 16.00 -8.75
C THR A 311 3.33 15.52 -7.30
N SER A 312 3.03 14.25 -7.01
CA SER A 312 3.23 13.67 -5.68
C SER A 312 4.71 13.63 -5.25
N LEU A 313 5.63 13.45 -6.21
CA LEU A 313 7.07 13.52 -5.99
C LEU A 313 7.55 14.97 -5.78
N GLU A 314 6.97 15.95 -6.49
CA GLU A 314 7.21 17.37 -6.24
C GLU A 314 6.79 17.76 -4.82
N TRP A 315 5.60 17.32 -4.36
CA TRP A 315 5.12 17.59 -3.01
C TRP A 315 5.94 16.86 -1.94
N ALA A 316 6.29 15.59 -2.14
CA ALA A 316 7.17 14.85 -1.23
C ALA A 316 8.51 15.55 -1.05
N ARG A 317 9.14 15.96 -2.16
CA ARG A 317 10.36 16.77 -2.18
C ARG A 317 10.18 18.08 -1.42
N LYS A 318 9.13 18.85 -1.75
CA LYS A 318 8.87 20.17 -1.18
C LYS A 318 8.82 20.14 0.34
N TYR A 319 8.22 19.11 0.93
CA TYR A 319 8.07 18.97 2.38
C TYR A 319 9.11 18.04 3.05
N GLY A 320 10.14 17.62 2.32
CA GLY A 320 11.25 16.81 2.87
C GLY A 320 10.84 15.40 3.30
N LEU A 321 9.86 14.81 2.63
CA LEU A 321 9.36 13.45 2.85
C LEU A 321 10.04 12.47 1.88
N ARG A 322 10.47 11.31 2.38
CA ARG A 322 11.05 10.24 1.54
C ARG A 322 9.96 9.35 0.96
N VAL A 323 10.22 8.76 -0.20
CA VAL A 323 9.20 8.05 -0.99
C VAL A 323 9.53 6.57 -1.12
N LYS A 324 8.54 5.73 -0.78
CA LYS A 324 8.40 4.36 -1.29
C LYS A 324 7.41 4.40 -2.45
N ILE A 325 7.89 4.25 -3.69
CA ILE A 325 6.99 3.94 -4.81
C ILE A 325 6.63 2.47 -4.71
N ASP A 326 5.38 2.11 -5.00
CA ASP A 326 4.87 0.75 -4.85
C ASP A 326 4.05 0.34 -6.08
N LEU A 327 4.55 -0.60 -6.88
CA LEU A 327 3.82 -1.14 -8.03
C LEU A 327 2.69 -2.04 -7.52
N HIS A 328 1.54 -1.42 -7.34
CA HIS A 328 0.44 -2.00 -6.56
C HIS A 328 -0.44 -2.93 -7.40
N THR A 329 -0.42 -2.74 -8.72
CA THR A 329 -1.12 -3.59 -9.70
C THR A 329 -0.16 -4.05 -10.79
N ILE A 330 -0.31 -5.30 -11.23
CA ILE A 330 0.42 -5.85 -12.38
C ILE A 330 -0.51 -6.59 -13.37
N PRO A 331 -0.10 -6.76 -14.63
CA PRO A 331 -0.86 -7.53 -15.62
C PRO A 331 -1.29 -8.91 -15.11
N GLY A 332 -2.55 -9.24 -15.32
CA GLY A 332 -3.18 -10.48 -14.84
C GLY A 332 -3.61 -10.52 -13.37
N SER A 333 -3.27 -9.52 -12.56
CA SER A 333 -3.39 -9.52 -11.09
C SER A 333 -2.50 -10.54 -10.37
N GLN A 334 -1.92 -10.10 -9.25
CA GLN A 334 -1.06 -10.87 -8.37
C GLN A 334 -1.74 -11.44 -7.11
N ASN A 335 -3.00 -11.11 -6.84
CA ASN A 335 -3.74 -11.68 -5.68
C ASN A 335 -5.23 -11.89 -5.89
N GLY A 336 -5.83 -11.29 -6.92
CA GLY A 336 -7.27 -11.42 -7.19
C GLY A 336 -8.16 -10.55 -6.30
N TYR A 337 -7.57 -9.66 -5.50
CA TYR A 337 -8.29 -8.68 -4.68
C TYR A 337 -8.53 -7.39 -5.47
N ASN A 338 -9.55 -6.63 -5.09
CA ASN A 338 -9.95 -5.38 -5.78
C ASN A 338 -8.80 -4.35 -5.90
N HIS A 339 -7.94 -4.22 -4.87
CA HIS A 339 -6.76 -3.33 -4.89
C HIS A 339 -5.65 -3.74 -5.88
N SER A 340 -5.74 -4.91 -6.52
CA SER A 340 -4.89 -5.26 -7.68
C SER A 340 -5.42 -4.68 -9.00
N GLY A 341 -6.44 -3.83 -8.95
CA GLY A 341 -7.17 -3.26 -10.08
C GLY A 341 -8.30 -4.15 -10.59
N LYS A 342 -8.26 -5.46 -10.35
CA LYS A 342 -9.30 -6.41 -10.76
C LYS A 342 -9.48 -7.57 -9.79
N LEU A 343 -10.70 -7.75 -9.30
CA LEU A 343 -11.18 -8.86 -8.47
C LEU A 343 -11.31 -10.16 -9.30
N GLY A 344 -11.15 -11.32 -8.65
CA GLY A 344 -11.35 -12.66 -9.25
C GLY A 344 -10.04 -13.44 -9.41
N ASP A 345 -9.94 -14.35 -10.38
CA ASP A 345 -8.77 -15.22 -10.51
C ASP A 345 -7.49 -14.44 -10.88
N PRO A 346 -6.42 -14.43 -10.05
CA PRO A 346 -5.14 -13.86 -10.43
C PRO A 346 -4.42 -14.76 -11.44
N ASN A 347 -3.75 -14.13 -12.40
CA ASN A 347 -3.13 -14.79 -13.54
C ASN A 347 -1.69 -14.34 -13.80
N PHE A 348 -1.06 -13.66 -12.85
CA PHE A 348 0.39 -13.60 -12.77
C PHE A 348 0.94 -14.93 -12.24
N LEU A 349 1.95 -15.52 -12.89
CA LEU A 349 2.56 -16.81 -12.52
C LEU A 349 1.55 -17.94 -12.19
N ASN A 350 0.38 -17.90 -12.83
CA ASN A 350 -0.73 -18.81 -12.57
C ASN A 350 -1.58 -18.97 -13.83
N GLY A 351 -2.03 -20.19 -14.14
CA GLY A 351 -2.86 -20.47 -15.31
C GLY A 351 -2.16 -20.21 -16.66
N VAL A 352 -2.95 -20.11 -17.73
CA VAL A 352 -2.40 -20.10 -19.10
C VAL A 352 -1.59 -18.84 -19.44
N MET A 353 -2.02 -17.64 -19.06
CA MET A 353 -1.28 -16.40 -19.36
C MET A 353 -0.20 -16.06 -18.31
N GLY A 354 0.02 -16.93 -17.32
CA GLY A 354 0.93 -16.76 -16.19
C GLY A 354 2.31 -16.18 -16.53
N ILE A 355 2.94 -16.67 -17.60
CA ILE A 355 4.29 -16.27 -18.00
C ILE A 355 4.28 -15.00 -18.87
N ALA A 356 3.33 -14.88 -19.81
CA ALA A 356 3.15 -13.66 -20.60
C ALA A 356 2.87 -12.44 -19.71
N ASN A 357 2.00 -12.61 -18.70
CA ASN A 357 1.75 -11.60 -17.67
C ASN A 357 3.02 -11.24 -16.89
N ALA A 358 3.82 -12.24 -16.48
CA ALA A 358 5.09 -12.01 -15.80
C ALA A 358 6.14 -11.30 -16.68
N GLN A 359 6.23 -11.60 -17.98
CA GLN A 359 7.10 -10.87 -18.91
C GLN A 359 6.70 -9.39 -19.03
N ARG A 360 5.40 -9.10 -19.09
CA ARG A 360 4.89 -7.72 -19.15
C ARG A 360 5.09 -6.99 -17.81
N ALA A 361 4.90 -7.67 -16.69
CA ALA A 361 5.21 -7.14 -15.35
C ALA A 361 6.70 -6.77 -15.21
N LEU A 362 7.63 -7.66 -15.62
CA LEU A 362 9.07 -7.34 -15.64
C LEU A 362 9.39 -6.13 -16.52
N SER A 363 8.73 -5.99 -17.67
CA SER A 363 8.92 -4.82 -18.53
C SER A 363 8.42 -3.53 -17.89
N TYR A 364 7.35 -3.57 -17.09
CA TYR A 364 6.86 -2.38 -16.38
C TYR A 364 7.71 -2.05 -15.15
N ILE A 365 8.20 -3.06 -14.42
CA ILE A 365 9.20 -2.90 -13.37
C ILE A 365 10.46 -2.23 -13.91
N ARG A 366 10.94 -2.63 -15.10
CA ARG A 366 12.05 -1.99 -15.83
C ARG A 366 11.78 -0.52 -16.13
N VAL A 367 10.63 -0.19 -16.73
CA VAL A 367 10.25 1.20 -17.09
C VAL A 367 10.17 2.13 -15.88
N PHE A 368 9.61 1.67 -14.76
CA PHE A 368 9.60 2.45 -13.52
C PHE A 368 11.00 2.54 -12.89
N GLY A 369 11.76 1.44 -12.88
CA GLY A 369 13.14 1.42 -12.39
C GLY A 369 14.04 2.41 -13.10
N GLU A 370 13.99 2.42 -14.44
CA GLU A 370 14.67 3.40 -15.30
C GLU A 370 14.28 4.84 -14.96
N PHE A 371 12.98 5.12 -14.79
CA PHE A 371 12.54 6.46 -14.45
C PHE A 371 13.04 6.91 -13.05
N PHE A 372 12.97 6.05 -12.04
CA PHE A 372 13.36 6.39 -10.66
C PHE A 372 14.87 6.26 -10.39
N ALA A 373 15.64 5.66 -11.31
CA ALA A 373 17.10 5.62 -11.26
C ALA A 373 17.77 6.93 -11.71
N GLN A 374 17.05 7.80 -12.44
CA GLN A 374 17.53 9.13 -12.82
C GLN A 374 17.94 9.95 -11.57
N GLN A 375 19.01 10.73 -11.71
CA GLN A 375 19.70 11.39 -10.58
C GLN A 375 18.75 12.25 -9.75
N GLU A 376 17.81 12.91 -10.42
CA GLU A 376 16.82 13.85 -9.90
C GLU A 376 15.91 13.18 -8.86
N TYR A 377 15.57 11.90 -9.06
CA TYR A 377 14.69 11.12 -8.18
C TYR A 377 15.44 10.26 -7.16
N SER A 378 16.72 9.95 -7.41
CA SER A 378 17.51 8.98 -6.62
C SER A 378 17.62 9.27 -5.11
N ASN A 379 17.61 10.55 -4.69
CA ASN A 379 17.63 10.97 -3.29
C ASN A 379 16.23 10.96 -2.62
N LEU A 380 15.16 11.00 -3.42
CA LEU A 380 13.77 11.09 -2.99
C LEU A 380 13.11 9.71 -2.89
N VAL A 381 13.24 8.90 -3.95
CA VAL A 381 12.68 7.56 -4.06
C VAL A 381 13.69 6.57 -3.47
N GLY A 382 13.68 6.44 -2.14
CA GLY A 382 14.59 5.53 -1.43
C GLY A 382 14.22 4.06 -1.60
N ILE A 383 12.96 3.75 -1.89
CA ILE A 383 12.42 2.39 -2.03
C ILE A 383 11.53 2.30 -3.27
N PHE A 384 11.71 1.24 -4.05
CA PHE A 384 10.78 0.83 -5.11
C PHE A 384 10.25 -0.58 -4.81
N GLY A 385 8.98 -0.68 -4.43
CA GLY A 385 8.24 -1.93 -4.31
C GLY A 385 7.84 -2.44 -5.68
N ILE A 386 8.34 -3.61 -6.06
CA ILE A 386 8.17 -4.14 -7.42
C ILE A 386 6.86 -4.89 -7.65
N MET A 387 6.17 -5.29 -6.57
CA MET A 387 4.87 -5.95 -6.60
C MET A 387 4.26 -5.97 -5.20
N ASN A 388 3.13 -5.29 -5.02
CA ASN A 388 2.30 -5.39 -3.81
C ASN A 388 1.72 -6.80 -3.62
N GLU A 389 1.72 -7.32 -2.38
CA GLU A 389 0.97 -8.50 -1.95
C GLU A 389 0.73 -9.63 -3.00
N PRO A 390 1.77 -10.31 -3.51
CA PRO A 390 1.56 -11.48 -4.36
C PRO A 390 1.00 -12.65 -3.55
N ALA A 391 0.05 -13.40 -4.10
CA ALA A 391 -0.50 -14.61 -3.50
C ALA A 391 0.50 -15.78 -3.55
N GLN A 392 1.59 -15.72 -2.76
CA GLN A 392 2.65 -16.74 -2.74
C GLN A 392 2.12 -18.16 -2.47
N PRO A 393 1.14 -18.41 -1.56
CA PRO A 393 0.55 -19.73 -1.38
C PRO A 393 -0.13 -20.29 -2.64
N LEU A 394 -0.63 -19.42 -3.53
CA LEU A 394 -1.21 -19.81 -4.81
C LEU A 394 -0.15 -20.03 -5.89
N PHE A 395 0.88 -19.18 -5.97
CA PHE A 395 1.90 -19.25 -7.04
C PHE A 395 3.04 -20.25 -6.76
N GLY A 396 3.21 -20.65 -5.49
CA GLY A 396 4.38 -21.40 -5.04
C GLY A 396 5.59 -20.49 -4.80
N LYS A 397 6.45 -20.86 -3.85
CA LYS A 397 7.60 -20.02 -3.48
C LYS A 397 8.61 -19.92 -4.63
N ASP A 398 8.99 -21.04 -5.22
CA ASP A 398 10.10 -21.12 -6.17
C ASP A 398 9.83 -20.30 -7.46
N ALA A 399 8.58 -20.28 -7.94
CA ALA A 399 8.18 -19.45 -9.08
C ALA A 399 8.27 -17.95 -8.79
N LEU A 400 7.85 -17.53 -7.58
CA LEU A 400 7.96 -16.15 -7.12
C LEU A 400 9.43 -15.74 -6.87
N VAL A 401 10.24 -16.64 -6.33
CA VAL A 401 11.70 -16.42 -6.14
C VAL A 401 12.41 -16.24 -7.48
N ALA A 402 12.12 -17.07 -8.49
CA ALA A 402 12.67 -16.93 -9.83
C ALA A 402 12.32 -15.56 -10.46
N PHE A 403 11.08 -15.09 -10.29
CA PHE A 403 10.67 -13.76 -10.72
C PHE A 403 11.40 -12.64 -9.96
N TYR A 404 11.57 -12.77 -8.64
CA TYR A 404 12.31 -11.78 -7.84
C TYR A 404 13.79 -11.71 -8.18
N ILE A 405 14.45 -12.83 -8.49
CA ILE A 405 15.84 -12.83 -9.02
C ILE A 405 15.88 -12.07 -10.35
N GLN A 406 14.95 -12.36 -11.28
CA GLN A 406 14.92 -11.71 -12.59
C GLN A 406 14.66 -10.19 -12.48
N ALA A 407 13.75 -9.78 -11.59
CA ALA A 407 13.48 -8.37 -11.33
C ALA A 407 14.67 -7.67 -10.65
N HIS A 408 15.36 -8.34 -9.71
CA HIS A 408 16.58 -7.82 -9.08
C HIS A 408 17.70 -7.58 -10.10
N ASN A 409 17.98 -8.57 -10.96
CA ASN A 409 18.98 -8.45 -12.02
C ASN A 409 18.70 -7.25 -12.93
N VAL A 410 17.48 -7.15 -13.49
CA VAL A 410 17.06 -6.03 -14.35
C VAL A 410 17.25 -4.68 -13.66
N LEU A 411 16.84 -4.54 -12.40
CA LEU A 411 16.96 -3.28 -11.67
C LEU A 411 18.40 -2.96 -11.25
N ARG A 412 19.28 -3.96 -11.13
CA ARG A 412 20.71 -3.78 -10.79
C ARG A 412 21.63 -3.67 -12.01
N GLU A 413 21.16 -4.00 -13.21
CA GLU A 413 21.78 -3.55 -14.46
C GLU A 413 21.57 -2.04 -14.62
N ILE A 414 20.33 -1.55 -14.48
CA ILE A 414 19.98 -0.12 -14.53
C ILE A 414 20.74 0.68 -13.45
N THR A 415 20.61 0.30 -12.18
CA THR A 415 21.15 1.11 -11.06
C THR A 415 22.63 0.85 -10.77
N GLY A 416 23.12 -0.36 -11.05
CA GLY A 416 24.40 -0.85 -10.55
C GLY A 416 24.34 -1.31 -9.08
N ILE A 417 25.21 -2.26 -8.74
CA ILE A 417 25.35 -2.76 -7.36
C ILE A 417 25.79 -1.62 -6.42
N GLY A 418 25.13 -1.51 -5.26
CA GLY A 418 25.39 -0.49 -4.23
C GLY A 418 24.86 0.91 -4.54
N LYS A 419 24.03 1.10 -5.58
CA LYS A 419 23.52 2.41 -6.05
C LYS A 419 21.99 2.45 -6.28
N GLY A 420 21.40 3.64 -6.25
CA GLY A 420 19.96 3.83 -6.47
C GLY A 420 19.07 3.30 -5.34
N TYR A 421 17.79 3.02 -5.63
CA TYR A 421 16.78 2.60 -4.66
C TYR A 421 16.98 1.18 -4.09
N TYR A 422 16.38 0.95 -2.92
CA TYR A 422 16.13 -0.38 -2.36
C TYR A 422 14.96 -1.04 -3.09
N ILE A 423 15.04 -2.35 -3.33
CA ILE A 423 14.03 -3.13 -4.05
C ILE A 423 13.14 -3.82 -3.01
N SER A 424 11.89 -3.38 -2.84
CA SER A 424 10.96 -3.96 -1.85
C SER A 424 10.15 -5.10 -2.47
N ILE A 425 10.11 -6.23 -1.77
CA ILE A 425 9.38 -7.45 -2.18
C ILE A 425 8.36 -7.85 -1.12
N GLY A 426 7.11 -8.08 -1.53
CA GLY A 426 6.07 -8.61 -0.64
C GLY A 426 6.44 -10.00 -0.10
N ASN A 427 6.27 -10.20 1.22
CA ASN A 427 6.35 -11.53 1.84
C ASN A 427 5.28 -12.52 1.31
N GLY A 428 4.29 -12.00 0.58
CA GLY A 428 3.26 -12.74 -0.13
C GLY A 428 2.27 -13.46 0.80
N PHE A 429 1.90 -12.84 1.91
CA PHE A 429 1.07 -13.40 2.99
C PHE A 429 1.69 -14.56 3.79
N ALA A 430 2.87 -15.06 3.39
CA ALA A 430 3.62 -16.06 4.15
C ALA A 430 4.22 -15.45 5.44
N ALA A 431 4.47 -16.30 6.44
CA ALA A 431 5.14 -15.88 7.67
C ALA A 431 6.51 -15.24 7.35
N ILE A 432 6.86 -14.15 8.02
CA ILE A 432 8.03 -13.33 7.63
C ILE A 432 9.35 -14.12 7.72
N ASN A 433 9.48 -15.01 8.71
CA ASN A 433 10.62 -15.91 8.89
C ASN A 433 10.74 -17.00 7.81
N SER A 434 9.70 -17.24 7.00
CA SER A 434 9.82 -18.13 5.83
C SER A 434 10.76 -17.57 4.75
N TRP A 435 11.14 -16.29 4.85
CA TRP A 435 12.12 -15.61 4.01
C TRP A 435 13.51 -15.47 4.66
N ASP A 436 13.73 -16.00 5.86
CA ASP A 436 15.06 -15.97 6.51
C ASP A 436 16.14 -16.61 5.60
N GLY A 437 17.27 -15.93 5.44
CA GLY A 437 18.36 -16.34 4.54
C GLY A 437 18.06 -16.22 3.04
N PHE A 438 16.99 -15.52 2.64
CA PHE A 438 16.64 -15.29 1.23
C PHE A 438 17.76 -14.58 0.46
N LEU A 439 18.13 -15.16 -0.68
CA LEU A 439 19.14 -14.67 -1.65
C LEU A 439 20.38 -14.04 -0.99
N PRO A 440 21.35 -14.85 -0.51
CA PRO A 440 22.61 -14.31 -0.01
C PRO A 440 23.28 -13.43 -1.09
N ASN A 441 23.86 -12.31 -0.67
CA ASN A 441 24.43 -11.28 -1.53
C ASN A 441 23.42 -10.56 -2.45
N SER A 442 22.13 -10.55 -2.14
CA SER A 442 21.15 -9.74 -2.85
C SER A 442 21.25 -8.26 -2.45
N ASP A 443 21.86 -7.46 -3.32
CA ASP A 443 22.10 -6.04 -3.09
C ASP A 443 20.80 -5.24 -2.85
N ARG A 444 20.62 -4.80 -1.60
CA ARG A 444 19.56 -3.89 -1.11
C ARG A 444 18.14 -4.32 -1.54
N ILE A 445 17.78 -5.55 -1.18
CA ILE A 445 16.38 -5.97 -1.12
C ILE A 445 15.79 -5.62 0.25
N ILE A 446 14.53 -5.19 0.27
CA ILE A 446 13.70 -5.03 1.47
C ILE A 446 12.60 -6.10 1.48
N LEU A 447 12.36 -6.73 2.62
CA LEU A 447 11.16 -7.56 2.82
C LEU A 447 10.00 -6.69 3.31
N ASP A 448 8.85 -6.83 2.65
CA ASP A 448 7.64 -6.05 2.89
C ASP A 448 6.59 -6.97 3.52
N SER A 449 6.09 -6.62 4.71
CA SER A 449 5.08 -7.41 5.42
C SER A 449 3.88 -6.56 5.83
N HIS A 450 2.66 -7.07 5.63
CA HIS A 450 1.42 -6.34 5.90
C HIS A 450 0.61 -7.01 7.03
N PRO A 451 0.99 -6.78 8.30
CA PRO A 451 0.30 -7.37 9.44
C PRO A 451 -1.01 -6.65 9.80
N TYR A 452 -2.11 -7.39 9.72
CA TYR A 452 -3.44 -6.98 10.17
C TYR A 452 -4.07 -8.07 11.06
N PHE A 453 -4.83 -7.67 12.09
CA PHE A 453 -5.70 -8.60 12.82
C PHE A 453 -7.09 -8.73 12.18
N ALA A 454 -7.61 -7.68 11.52
CA ALA A 454 -8.90 -7.69 10.83
C ALA A 454 -9.16 -8.96 9.98
N PHE A 455 -8.13 -9.42 9.26
CA PHE A 455 -8.24 -10.52 8.30
C PHE A 455 -7.60 -11.83 8.80
N ASN A 456 -7.65 -12.08 10.11
CA ASN A 456 -7.17 -13.32 10.74
C ASN A 456 -8.18 -14.48 10.70
N GLY A 457 -9.47 -14.21 10.41
CA GLY A 457 -10.55 -15.20 10.46
C GLY A 457 -11.31 -15.25 11.79
N GLU A 458 -11.17 -14.25 12.65
CA GLU A 458 -11.84 -14.13 13.95
C GLU A 458 -12.74 -12.88 14.01
N ALA A 459 -13.69 -12.85 14.95
CA ALA A 459 -14.57 -11.69 15.17
C ALA A 459 -13.85 -10.47 15.78
N ASN A 460 -12.73 -10.70 16.47
CA ASN A 460 -11.89 -9.65 17.09
C ASN A 460 -12.69 -8.63 17.93
N ASP A 461 -13.58 -9.13 18.79
CA ASP A 461 -14.61 -8.36 19.53
C ASP A 461 -14.20 -7.92 20.95
N SER A 462 -13.01 -8.31 21.42
CA SER A 462 -12.52 -7.95 22.76
C SER A 462 -12.47 -6.41 22.98
N PRO A 463 -13.00 -5.90 24.11
CA PRO A 463 -13.32 -4.47 24.24
C PRO A 463 -12.09 -3.59 24.48
N ILE A 464 -11.71 -2.81 23.47
CA ILE A 464 -10.56 -1.88 23.51
C ILE A 464 -10.72 -0.76 24.56
N SER A 465 -11.95 -0.47 25.00
CA SER A 465 -12.29 0.50 26.04
C SER A 465 -12.02 0.02 27.48
N THR A 466 -11.47 -1.19 27.65
CA THR A 466 -11.05 -1.73 28.95
C THR A 466 -9.56 -1.46 29.23
N THR A 467 -9.17 -1.53 30.50
CA THR A 467 -7.76 -1.36 30.92
C THR A 467 -6.93 -2.61 30.60
N GLY A 468 -5.81 -2.42 29.92
CA GLY A 468 -4.86 -3.48 29.56
C GLY A 468 -3.76 -3.74 30.61
N PRO A 469 -2.82 -4.65 30.33
CA PRO A 469 -1.74 -5.04 31.26
C PRO A 469 -0.79 -3.91 31.67
N ASP A 470 -0.72 -2.84 30.87
CA ASP A 470 0.08 -1.63 31.10
C ASP A 470 -0.63 -0.56 31.95
N GLY A 471 -1.87 -0.80 32.37
CA GLY A 471 -2.68 0.14 33.14
C GLY A 471 -3.35 1.24 32.32
N ASN A 472 -3.21 1.24 30.98
CA ASN A 472 -3.90 2.17 30.09
C ASN A 472 -5.12 1.51 29.43
N TYR A 473 -5.97 2.28 28.76
CA TYR A 473 -7.00 1.68 27.91
C TYR A 473 -6.38 0.94 26.71
N GLY A 474 -7.11 -0.04 26.16
CA GLY A 474 -6.68 -0.86 25.01
C GLY A 474 -7.08 -2.33 25.12
N GLY A 475 -7.50 -2.79 26.31
CA GLY A 475 -7.77 -4.20 26.58
C GLY A 475 -6.56 -5.09 26.25
N VAL A 476 -6.77 -6.12 25.44
CA VAL A 476 -5.71 -7.05 24.99
C VAL A 476 -4.88 -6.53 23.82
N TRP A 477 -5.41 -5.58 23.03
CA TRP A 477 -4.88 -5.28 21.69
C TRP A 477 -3.44 -4.71 21.66
N PRO A 478 -3.03 -3.78 22.54
CA PRO A 478 -1.65 -3.30 22.58
C PRO A 478 -0.66 -4.43 22.91
N GLN A 479 -1.00 -5.28 23.87
CA GLN A 479 -0.21 -6.46 24.22
C GLN A 479 -0.10 -7.43 23.05
N GLN A 480 -1.21 -7.67 22.35
CA GLN A 480 -1.28 -8.58 21.22
C GLN A 480 -0.44 -8.11 20.03
N ALA A 481 -0.51 -6.83 19.65
CA ALA A 481 0.33 -6.25 18.59
C ALA A 481 1.82 -6.50 18.85
N CYS A 482 2.29 -6.16 20.07
CA CYS A 482 3.67 -6.35 20.47
C CYS A 482 4.08 -7.84 20.49
N SER A 483 3.29 -8.69 21.15
CA SER A 483 3.59 -10.13 21.26
C SER A 483 3.53 -10.85 19.91
N SER A 484 2.67 -10.44 18.99
CA SER A 484 2.55 -11.05 17.66
C SER A 484 3.66 -10.61 16.71
N TRP A 485 4.03 -9.33 16.67
CA TRP A 485 4.85 -8.79 15.57
C TRP A 485 6.29 -8.43 15.98
N ALA A 486 6.52 -7.93 17.20
CA ALA A 486 7.80 -7.31 17.54
C ALA A 486 9.00 -8.25 17.39
N ASN A 487 8.90 -9.46 17.96
CA ASN A 487 9.94 -10.48 17.84
C ASN A 487 10.13 -10.97 16.40
N GLN A 488 9.08 -10.99 15.58
CA GLN A 488 9.15 -11.44 14.18
C GLN A 488 9.88 -10.40 13.32
N MET A 489 9.52 -9.11 13.45
CA MET A 489 10.17 -8.01 12.74
C MET A 489 11.64 -7.85 13.13
N VAL A 490 11.95 -7.96 14.43
CA VAL A 490 13.33 -7.89 14.98
C VAL A 490 14.19 -9.07 14.51
N SER A 491 13.63 -10.29 14.48
CA SER A 491 14.33 -11.47 13.94
C SER A 491 14.61 -11.29 12.45
N SER A 492 13.63 -10.80 11.68
CA SER A 492 13.78 -10.55 10.24
C SER A 492 14.86 -9.50 9.93
N GLN A 493 15.02 -8.45 10.76
CA GLN A 493 16.14 -7.50 10.61
C GLN A 493 17.52 -8.19 10.60
N SER A 494 17.63 -9.30 11.34
CA SER A 494 18.89 -10.04 11.52
C SER A 494 19.05 -11.18 10.50
N ALA A 495 17.96 -11.83 10.11
CA ALA A 495 17.96 -13.07 9.33
C ALA A 495 17.63 -12.87 7.83
N PHE A 496 16.89 -11.82 7.47
CA PHE A 496 16.68 -11.39 6.08
C PHE A 496 17.63 -10.26 5.69
N GLY A 497 17.58 -9.16 6.45
CA GLY A 497 18.10 -7.85 6.04
C GLY A 497 17.11 -6.76 6.45
N VAL A 498 17.03 -5.66 5.70
CA VAL A 498 16.05 -4.60 6.01
C VAL A 498 14.63 -5.12 5.77
N SER A 499 13.79 -5.13 6.80
CA SER A 499 12.39 -5.58 6.68
C SER A 499 11.44 -4.49 7.21
N ILE A 500 10.43 -4.11 6.42
CA ILE A 500 9.47 -3.04 6.73
C ILE A 500 8.06 -3.59 6.93
N ALA A 501 7.23 -2.84 7.66
CA ALA A 501 5.79 -3.06 7.66
C ALA A 501 5.14 -2.07 6.68
N GLY A 502 5.05 -2.44 5.41
CA GLY A 502 4.54 -1.59 4.32
C GLY A 502 3.07 -1.16 4.50
N GLU A 503 2.33 -1.92 5.30
CA GLU A 503 0.96 -1.61 5.72
C GLU A 503 0.69 -2.12 7.14
N TYR A 504 -0.05 -1.34 7.92
CA TYR A 504 -0.76 -1.72 9.15
C TYR A 504 -1.83 -0.67 9.42
N SER A 505 -2.83 -0.93 10.26
CA SER A 505 -3.87 0.07 10.60
C SER A 505 -4.38 -0.09 12.03
N ASN A 506 -5.32 0.79 12.44
CA ASN A 506 -6.09 0.56 13.67
C ASN A 506 -7.19 -0.51 13.49
N GLY A 507 -7.28 -1.14 12.32
CA GLY A 507 -8.15 -2.28 12.01
C GLY A 507 -7.73 -3.55 12.76
N PHE A 508 -8.01 -3.60 14.06
CA PHE A 508 -7.92 -4.82 14.85
C PHE A 508 -9.08 -5.79 14.52
N ASN A 509 -10.18 -5.28 13.96
CA ASN A 509 -11.35 -6.03 13.47
C ASN A 509 -11.69 -5.63 12.02
N ASP A 510 -12.61 -6.36 11.39
CA ASP A 510 -12.98 -6.21 9.97
C ASP A 510 -14.17 -5.27 9.69
N CYS A 511 -14.48 -4.35 10.62
CA CYS A 511 -15.47 -3.30 10.39
C CYS A 511 -14.93 -2.15 9.53
N GLY A 512 -15.83 -1.63 8.71
CA GLY A 512 -15.63 -0.52 7.79
C GLY A 512 -16.52 -0.70 6.57
N PHE A 513 -17.20 0.35 6.12
CA PHE A 513 -18.09 0.28 4.95
C PHE A 513 -17.33 -0.20 3.71
N TRP A 514 -17.72 -1.37 3.18
CA TRP A 514 -17.04 -2.10 2.10
C TRP A 514 -15.56 -2.44 2.31
N LEU A 515 -15.04 -2.45 3.55
CA LEU A 515 -13.65 -2.85 3.83
C LEU A 515 -13.29 -4.20 3.21
N ARG A 516 -14.21 -5.17 3.27
CA ARG A 516 -14.05 -6.51 2.69
C ARG A 516 -14.29 -6.57 1.17
N GLY A 517 -14.77 -5.49 0.55
CA GLY A 517 -15.28 -5.43 -0.82
C GLY A 517 -16.80 -5.17 -0.90
N THR A 518 -17.31 -4.77 -2.08
CA THR A 518 -18.73 -4.40 -2.26
C THR A 518 -19.70 -5.58 -2.30
N THR A 519 -19.21 -6.74 -2.76
CA THR A 519 -19.97 -8.00 -2.95
C THR A 519 -19.65 -9.08 -1.92
N GLN A 520 -18.80 -8.75 -0.94
CA GLN A 520 -18.19 -9.68 0.00
C GLN A 520 -19.04 -9.81 1.29
N PRO A 521 -18.90 -10.90 2.08
CA PRO A 521 -19.82 -11.18 3.18
C PRO A 521 -19.72 -10.15 4.30
N THR A 522 -20.77 -10.11 5.12
CA THR A 522 -20.85 -9.35 6.37
C THR A 522 -19.56 -9.51 7.19
N PRO A 523 -19.05 -8.42 7.83
CA PRO A 523 -17.96 -8.52 8.79
C PRO A 523 -18.19 -9.58 9.87
N MET A 524 -17.09 -10.15 10.38
CA MET A 524 -17.11 -11.14 11.45
C MET A 524 -17.30 -10.49 12.82
N ASN A 525 -16.89 -9.24 12.97
CA ASN A 525 -17.18 -8.47 14.17
C ASN A 525 -18.69 -8.11 14.24
N PRO A 526 -19.37 -8.38 15.36
CA PRO A 526 -20.81 -8.19 15.48
C PRO A 526 -21.25 -6.74 15.69
N ASP A 527 -20.34 -5.80 16.00
CA ASP A 527 -20.67 -4.40 16.31
C ASP A 527 -19.99 -3.39 15.38
N CYS A 528 -20.14 -3.60 14.06
CA CYS A 528 -19.79 -2.55 13.10
C CYS A 528 -20.72 -1.32 13.15
N SER A 529 -21.77 -1.34 14.00
CA SER A 529 -22.54 -0.14 14.29
C SER A 529 -21.70 0.88 15.06
N LEU A 530 -20.96 0.43 16.08
CA LEU A 530 -19.96 1.22 16.79
C LEU A 530 -18.76 1.56 15.91
N TRP A 531 -18.21 0.57 15.18
CA TRP A 531 -16.93 0.78 14.48
C TRP A 531 -17.01 1.60 13.19
N ASN A 532 -18.19 1.75 12.58
CA ASN A 532 -18.39 2.69 11.47
C ASN A 532 -18.69 4.12 11.97
N ASP A 533 -19.38 4.30 13.10
CA ASP A 533 -19.70 5.62 13.68
C ASP A 533 -18.62 6.08 14.69
N TYR A 534 -17.58 6.75 14.18
CA TYR A 534 -16.54 7.36 15.03
C TYR A 534 -17.01 8.56 15.86
N ALA A 535 -18.16 9.17 15.54
CA ALA A 535 -18.71 10.27 16.32
C ALA A 535 -19.30 9.77 17.65
N SER A 536 -19.75 8.52 17.69
CA SER A 536 -20.14 7.83 18.94
C SER A 536 -18.98 7.52 19.90
N TRP A 537 -17.72 7.52 19.42
CA TRP A 537 -16.58 7.04 20.20
C TRP A 537 -16.25 7.97 21.38
N ASN A 538 -16.37 7.42 22.60
CA ASN A 538 -15.98 8.09 23.83
C ASN A 538 -14.44 8.09 24.04
N ASP A 539 -13.99 8.81 25.06
CA ASP A 539 -12.57 8.99 25.35
C ASP A 539 -11.83 7.68 25.67
N THR A 540 -12.49 6.65 26.24
CA THR A 540 -11.81 5.38 26.57
C THR A 540 -11.60 4.51 25.33
N VAL A 541 -12.52 4.54 24.36
CA VAL A 541 -12.32 3.95 23.02
C VAL A 541 -11.16 4.65 22.31
N LYS A 542 -11.15 5.99 22.30
CA LYS A 542 -10.10 6.80 21.64
C LYS A 542 -8.71 6.61 22.27
N GLN A 543 -8.64 6.57 23.60
CA GLN A 543 -7.38 6.27 24.31
C GLN A 543 -6.91 4.84 24.08
N GLY A 544 -7.83 3.85 24.02
CA GLY A 544 -7.49 2.47 23.71
C GLY A 544 -6.96 2.29 22.29
N LEU A 545 -7.60 2.92 21.31
CA LEU A 545 -7.13 2.97 19.91
C LEU A 545 -5.75 3.64 19.80
N LYS A 546 -5.52 4.77 20.48
CA LYS A 546 -4.19 5.42 20.51
C LYS A 546 -3.14 4.50 21.15
N ASN A 547 -3.47 3.78 22.21
CA ASN A 547 -2.55 2.85 22.87
C ASN A 547 -2.22 1.64 21.98
N TYR A 548 -3.19 1.16 21.20
CA TYR A 548 -2.98 0.14 20.16
C TYR A 548 -2.07 0.66 19.04
N ALA A 549 -2.36 1.84 18.48
CA ALA A 549 -1.55 2.48 17.44
C ALA A 549 -0.07 2.61 17.87
N LEU A 550 0.18 3.07 19.10
CA LEU A 550 1.51 3.19 19.69
C LEU A 550 2.22 1.83 19.80
N ALA A 551 1.50 0.78 20.19
CA ALA A 551 2.06 -0.57 20.32
C ALA A 551 2.39 -1.18 18.96
N SER A 552 1.51 -1.01 17.96
CA SER A 552 1.78 -1.39 16.58
C SER A 552 3.02 -0.67 16.03
N MET A 553 3.16 0.64 16.25
CA MET A 553 4.30 1.41 15.77
C MET A 553 5.65 0.97 16.37
N ASP A 554 5.69 0.57 17.64
CA ASP A 554 6.90 0.06 18.31
C ASP A 554 7.22 -1.40 17.94
N ALA A 555 6.18 -2.20 17.67
CA ALA A 555 6.32 -3.59 17.24
C ALA A 555 6.85 -3.72 15.81
N LEU A 556 6.51 -2.78 14.93
CA LEU A 556 6.69 -2.93 13.49
C LEU A 556 8.02 -2.38 12.94
N VAL A 557 8.85 -1.74 13.77
CA VAL A 557 10.21 -1.22 13.50
C VAL A 557 10.28 -0.10 12.45
N TYR A 558 9.74 -0.33 11.24
CA TYR A 558 9.58 0.64 10.15
C TYR A 558 8.12 0.62 9.63
N PRO A 559 7.17 1.16 10.41
CA PRO A 559 5.73 1.15 10.09
C PRO A 559 5.31 2.15 9.01
N PHE A 560 4.47 1.71 8.06
CA PHE A 560 3.69 2.55 7.14
C PHE A 560 2.18 2.34 7.36
N PHE A 561 1.45 3.34 7.85
CA PHE A 561 0.01 3.18 8.15
C PHE A 561 -0.86 3.15 6.88
N TRP A 562 -1.84 2.24 6.80
CA TRP A 562 -2.86 2.14 5.75
C TRP A 562 -4.19 2.71 6.26
N THR A 563 -4.65 3.87 5.82
CA THR A 563 -4.08 4.84 4.86
C THR A 563 -4.10 6.25 5.46
N TRP A 564 -3.54 7.26 4.76
CA TRP A 564 -3.60 8.65 5.21
C TRP A 564 -5.03 9.16 5.38
N LYS A 565 -5.87 8.94 4.36
CA LYS A 565 -7.22 9.50 4.24
C LYS A 565 -8.19 8.46 3.71
N ILE A 566 -9.38 8.40 4.32
CA ILE A 566 -10.57 7.72 3.79
C ILE A 566 -11.54 8.82 3.34
N GLY A 567 -12.11 8.67 2.14
CA GLY A 567 -13.16 9.55 1.62
C GLY A 567 -14.55 9.20 2.17
N PRO A 568 -15.49 10.17 2.19
CA PRO A 568 -16.82 9.94 2.72
C PRO A 568 -17.66 9.04 1.82
N THR A 569 -18.66 8.38 2.41
CA THR A 569 -19.77 7.75 1.69
C THR A 569 -20.77 8.82 1.25
N ALA A 570 -21.78 8.43 0.46
CA ALA A 570 -22.78 9.33 -0.11
C ALA A 570 -23.70 10.04 0.93
N SER A 571 -23.63 9.69 2.22
CA SER A 571 -24.24 10.49 3.30
C SER A 571 -23.39 11.72 3.69
N GLY A 572 -22.08 11.66 3.44
CA GLY A 572 -21.07 12.60 3.92
C GLY A 572 -20.16 12.03 5.03
N ASP A 573 -20.42 10.82 5.51
CA ASP A 573 -19.73 10.23 6.67
C ASP A 573 -18.51 9.37 6.30
N ILE A 574 -17.52 9.30 7.19
CA ILE A 574 -16.34 8.42 7.02
C ILE A 574 -16.59 7.11 7.79
N GLU A 575 -17.15 6.12 7.09
CA GLU A 575 -17.60 4.84 7.67
C GLU A 575 -16.50 3.74 7.73
N ALA A 576 -15.22 4.07 7.53
CA ALA A 576 -14.08 3.17 7.80
C ALA A 576 -13.00 3.85 8.68
N PRO A 577 -13.35 4.41 9.85
CA PRO A 577 -12.50 5.33 10.63
C PRO A 577 -11.22 4.69 11.22
N LEU A 578 -11.19 3.36 11.38
CA LEU A 578 -10.00 2.61 11.82
C LEU A 578 -8.84 2.64 10.80
N TRP A 579 -9.11 3.11 9.57
CA TRP A 579 -8.21 3.07 8.42
C TRP A 579 -7.79 4.47 7.93
N SER A 580 -8.04 5.52 8.71
CA SER A 580 -7.73 6.92 8.35
C SER A 580 -6.80 7.57 9.38
N TYR A 581 -5.52 7.77 9.01
CA TYR A 581 -4.53 8.43 9.87
C TYR A 581 -4.93 9.89 10.17
N GLN A 582 -5.33 10.64 9.13
CA GLN A 582 -5.72 12.04 9.21
C GLN A 582 -6.93 12.23 10.14
N LEU A 583 -7.97 11.40 10.00
CA LEU A 583 -9.12 11.44 10.90
C LEU A 583 -8.72 11.01 12.32
N GLY A 584 -7.80 10.05 12.47
CA GLY A 584 -7.29 9.63 13.77
C GLY A 584 -6.49 10.69 14.53
N LEU A 585 -5.75 11.55 13.83
CA LEU A 585 -5.16 12.76 14.41
C LEU A 585 -6.24 13.73 14.87
N GLN A 586 -7.19 14.06 13.98
CA GLN A 586 -8.26 15.03 14.24
C GLN A 586 -9.19 14.60 15.40
N GLY A 587 -9.49 13.31 15.49
CA GLY A 587 -10.35 12.71 16.51
C GLY A 587 -9.64 12.26 17.78
N GLY A 588 -8.31 12.38 17.85
CA GLY A 588 -7.50 12.12 19.06
C GLY A 588 -7.17 10.66 19.36
N TRP A 589 -7.35 9.74 18.39
CA TRP A 589 -7.01 8.31 18.54
C TRP A 589 -5.73 7.87 17.82
N MET A 590 -4.95 8.82 17.30
CA MET A 590 -3.56 8.61 16.87
C MET A 590 -2.60 9.46 17.71
N PRO A 591 -1.31 9.08 17.82
CA PRO A 591 -0.30 9.92 18.44
C PRO A 591 -0.02 11.17 17.59
N THR A 592 0.11 12.32 18.26
CA THR A 592 0.45 13.60 17.63
C THR A 592 1.95 13.76 17.40
N ASP A 593 2.77 13.03 18.15
CA ASP A 593 4.21 12.84 17.89
C ASP A 593 4.43 11.33 17.73
N PRO A 594 4.88 10.84 16.56
CA PRO A 594 4.99 9.40 16.32
C PRO A 594 6.08 8.74 17.17
N ARG A 595 6.97 9.53 17.79
CA ARG A 595 8.03 9.04 18.69
C ARG A 595 7.50 8.62 20.07
N ASP A 596 6.27 8.99 20.41
CA ASP A 596 5.55 8.48 21.60
C ASP A 596 5.50 6.94 21.63
N SER A 597 5.69 6.25 20.49
CA SER A 597 5.70 4.79 20.42
C SER A 597 6.93 4.14 21.06
N VAL A 598 8.08 4.83 21.13
CA VAL A 598 9.37 4.19 21.35
C VAL A 598 9.45 3.51 22.74
N GLY A 599 9.58 2.18 22.73
CA GLY A 599 9.59 1.35 23.93
C GLY A 599 8.21 0.97 24.48
N LYS A 600 7.13 1.22 23.72
CA LYS A 600 5.76 0.83 24.09
C LYS A 600 5.64 -0.67 24.31
N CYS A 601 6.26 -1.52 23.48
CA CYS A 601 6.26 -2.97 23.67
C CYS A 601 7.01 -3.40 24.94
N LYS A 602 8.11 -2.71 25.26
CA LYS A 602 8.83 -2.92 26.53
C LYS A 602 7.98 -2.53 27.75
N SER A 603 7.11 -1.52 27.64
CA SER A 603 6.13 -1.18 28.70
C SER A 603 5.07 -2.27 28.90
N LEU A 604 4.81 -3.06 27.86
CA LEU A 604 3.93 -4.24 27.85
C LEU A 604 4.71 -5.56 28.11
N GLY A 605 5.94 -5.48 28.65
CA GLY A 605 6.75 -6.66 28.98
C GLY A 605 7.27 -7.47 27.78
N VAL A 606 7.12 -6.98 26.54
CA VAL A 606 7.67 -7.60 25.33
C VAL A 606 9.02 -6.97 25.03
N ASP A 607 10.11 -7.74 25.11
CA ASP A 607 11.43 -7.27 24.72
C ASP A 607 11.58 -7.32 23.19
N ASN A 608 11.78 -6.14 22.57
CA ASN A 608 12.03 -5.95 21.15
C ASN A 608 13.48 -5.46 20.86
N SER A 609 14.40 -5.58 21.83
CA SER A 609 15.77 -5.05 21.71
C SER A 609 16.79 -5.96 21.01
N GLY A 610 16.36 -7.10 20.47
CA GLY A 610 17.23 -8.15 19.92
C GLY A 610 18.06 -7.78 18.67
N PHE A 611 17.75 -6.68 17.97
CA PHE A 611 18.52 -6.21 16.81
C PHE A 611 19.39 -5.00 17.16
N ASN A 612 20.69 -5.09 16.88
CA ASN A 612 21.70 -4.10 17.26
C ASN A 612 21.90 -2.95 16.25
N GLY A 613 21.05 -2.85 15.22
CA GLY A 613 21.17 -1.83 14.17
C GLY A 613 22.25 -2.11 13.12
N GLN A 614 22.87 -3.31 13.11
CA GLN A 614 23.92 -3.69 12.14
C GLN A 614 23.40 -4.78 11.21
N TYR A 615 23.25 -4.45 9.92
CA TYR A 615 22.90 -5.40 8.86
C TYR A 615 24.14 -6.05 8.24
N LEU A 616 23.93 -7.17 7.53
CA LEU A 616 24.92 -7.71 6.60
C LEU A 616 25.17 -6.75 5.44
N ASN A 617 26.42 -6.67 4.96
CA ASN A 617 26.87 -5.67 4.00
C ASN A 617 25.96 -5.52 2.77
N TYR A 618 25.60 -6.63 2.13
CA TYR A 618 24.76 -6.63 0.92
C TYR A 618 23.34 -6.10 1.16
N ALA A 619 22.77 -6.29 2.36
CA ALA A 619 21.44 -5.80 2.70
C ALA A 619 21.41 -4.26 2.78
N THR A 620 22.57 -3.61 2.94
CA THR A 620 22.74 -2.14 2.84
C THR A 620 23.56 -1.69 1.62
N GLY A 621 23.94 -2.62 0.73
CA GLY A 621 24.66 -2.34 -0.52
C GLY A 621 26.13 -1.98 -0.35
N THR A 622 26.70 -2.28 0.81
CA THR A 622 28.15 -2.28 1.02
C THR A 622 28.73 -3.64 0.60
N GLY A 623 30.05 -3.73 0.46
CA GLY A 623 30.74 -4.96 0.01
C GLY A 623 30.81 -5.13 -1.52
N GLY A 624 29.70 -4.89 -2.22
CA GLY A 624 29.64 -4.99 -3.70
C GLY A 624 29.51 -6.41 -4.24
N ASP A 625 29.07 -7.35 -3.39
CA ASP A 625 28.87 -8.75 -3.75
C ASP A 625 27.71 -8.97 -4.73
N LEU A 626 27.76 -10.10 -5.46
CA LEU A 626 26.70 -10.57 -6.34
C LEU A 626 26.03 -11.84 -5.77
N ILE A 627 24.74 -12.02 -6.08
CA ILE A 627 24.01 -13.28 -5.84
C ILE A 627 24.79 -14.43 -6.50
N PRO A 628 25.10 -15.53 -5.80
CA PRO A 628 25.88 -16.62 -6.37
C PRO A 628 25.22 -17.21 -7.63
N SER A 629 26.01 -17.44 -8.69
CA SER A 629 25.49 -17.97 -9.96
C SER A 629 24.83 -19.35 -9.82
N SER A 630 25.20 -20.14 -8.81
CA SER A 630 24.54 -21.39 -8.45
C SER A 630 23.12 -21.20 -7.89
N VAL A 631 22.84 -20.08 -7.20
CA VAL A 631 21.50 -19.72 -6.71
C VAL A 631 20.64 -19.26 -7.88
N ILE A 632 21.18 -18.41 -8.76
CA ILE A 632 20.49 -17.97 -9.98
C ILE A 632 20.15 -19.18 -10.88
N ALA A 633 21.09 -20.10 -11.09
CA ALA A 633 20.88 -21.32 -11.88
C ALA A 633 19.89 -22.31 -11.24
N ALA A 634 19.69 -22.26 -9.92
CA ALA A 634 18.71 -23.09 -9.22
C ALA A 634 17.27 -22.51 -9.25
N SER A 635 17.09 -21.27 -9.70
CA SER A 635 15.78 -20.61 -9.80
C SER A 635 15.67 -19.83 -11.13
N PRO A 636 15.71 -20.54 -12.27
CA PRO A 636 15.69 -19.92 -13.60
C PRO A 636 14.36 -19.20 -13.87
N PHE A 637 14.43 -18.10 -14.63
CA PHE A 637 13.25 -17.46 -15.21
C PHE A 637 13.22 -17.69 -16.73
N PRO A 638 12.08 -18.11 -17.33
CA PRO A 638 10.82 -18.51 -16.68
C PRO A 638 10.98 -19.72 -15.75
N PRO A 639 10.22 -19.81 -14.65
CA PRO A 639 10.27 -20.96 -13.74
C PRO A 639 9.86 -22.25 -14.44
N LEU A 640 10.38 -23.39 -13.97
CA LEU A 640 10.15 -24.71 -14.60
C LEU A 640 8.67 -25.14 -14.56
N THR A 641 7.95 -24.72 -13.53
CA THR A 641 6.53 -24.97 -13.29
C THR A 641 5.86 -23.71 -12.72
N ILE A 642 4.57 -23.55 -12.98
CA ILE A 642 3.69 -22.57 -12.32
C ILE A 642 2.36 -23.23 -11.97
N SER A 643 1.62 -22.66 -11.03
CA SER A 643 0.31 -23.17 -10.62
C SER A 643 -0.73 -23.10 -11.73
N ASN A 644 -1.66 -24.07 -11.73
CA ASN A 644 -2.80 -24.18 -12.65
C ASN A 644 -2.46 -24.15 -14.16
N ALA A 645 -1.19 -24.33 -14.56
CA ALA A 645 -0.81 -24.44 -15.96
C ALA A 645 -1.25 -25.80 -16.55
N PRO A 646 -2.10 -25.82 -17.60
CA PRO A 646 -2.55 -27.06 -18.24
C PRO A 646 -1.51 -27.66 -19.20
N SER A 647 -0.28 -27.14 -19.21
CA SER A 647 0.84 -27.59 -20.05
C SER A 647 2.17 -27.11 -19.45
N PRO A 648 3.31 -27.75 -19.78
CA PRO A 648 4.63 -27.29 -19.35
C PRO A 648 4.91 -25.84 -19.75
N VAL A 649 5.70 -25.11 -18.96
CA VAL A 649 5.90 -23.66 -19.12
C VAL A 649 6.38 -23.25 -20.52
N TYR A 650 7.23 -24.03 -21.18
CA TYR A 650 7.70 -23.75 -22.55
C TYR A 650 6.58 -23.80 -23.63
N ALA A 651 5.44 -24.42 -23.33
CA ALA A 651 4.29 -24.54 -24.23
C ALA A 651 3.18 -23.52 -23.95
N LEU A 652 3.30 -22.73 -22.88
CA LEU A 652 2.37 -21.63 -22.57
C LEU A 652 2.58 -20.44 -23.53
N PRO A 653 1.61 -19.50 -23.63
CA PRO A 653 1.81 -18.21 -24.27
C PRO A 653 3.01 -17.40 -23.74
N PHE A 654 3.79 -16.86 -24.67
CA PHE A 654 4.87 -15.90 -24.44
C PHE A 654 4.66 -14.64 -25.30
N TYR A 655 5.29 -13.54 -24.90
CA TYR A 655 5.51 -12.36 -25.73
C TYR A 655 6.91 -12.38 -26.35
N THR A 656 7.05 -11.76 -27.52
CA THR A 656 8.33 -11.63 -28.25
C THR A 656 9.04 -10.32 -27.91
N PRO A 657 10.36 -10.31 -27.66
CA PRO A 657 11.14 -9.09 -27.40
C PRO A 657 11.45 -8.37 -28.72
N THR A 658 10.43 -7.75 -29.30
CA THR A 658 10.50 -7.01 -30.58
C THR A 658 9.72 -5.70 -30.56
N GLY A 659 9.20 -5.30 -29.39
CA GLY A 659 8.49 -4.03 -29.21
C GLY A 659 9.43 -2.84 -29.05
N THR A 660 8.94 -1.65 -29.41
CA THR A 660 9.59 -0.38 -29.05
C THR A 660 9.63 -0.24 -27.53
N VAL A 661 10.74 0.27 -26.98
CA VAL A 661 10.81 0.64 -25.56
C VAL A 661 9.73 1.69 -25.26
N VAL A 662 8.96 1.45 -24.20
CA VAL A 662 7.96 2.39 -23.69
C VAL A 662 8.60 3.20 -22.57
N THR A 663 8.70 4.52 -22.70
CA THR A 663 9.22 5.40 -21.65
C THR A 663 8.10 6.20 -20.99
N LEU A 664 8.35 6.67 -19.77
CA LEU A 664 7.47 7.59 -19.05
C LEU A 664 8.00 9.03 -19.19
N PRO A 665 7.17 10.00 -19.61
CA PRO A 665 7.65 11.36 -19.86
C PRO A 665 8.01 12.09 -18.55
N PRO A 666 9.03 12.96 -18.57
CA PRO A 666 9.33 13.85 -17.44
C PRO A 666 8.25 14.91 -17.23
N PRO A 667 8.25 15.63 -16.09
CA PRO A 667 7.33 16.76 -15.87
C PRO A 667 7.50 17.84 -16.95
N THR A 668 6.40 18.39 -17.47
CA THR A 668 6.41 19.33 -18.61
C THR A 668 7.23 20.61 -18.38
N ASN A 669 7.48 20.98 -17.13
CA ASN A 669 8.26 22.16 -16.76
C ASN A 669 9.78 21.95 -16.83
N THR A 670 10.28 20.72 -17.05
CA THR A 670 11.73 20.42 -17.02
C THR A 670 12.51 20.85 -18.26
N GLY A 671 11.93 21.65 -19.17
CA GLY A 671 12.57 22.09 -20.43
C GLY A 671 13.85 22.96 -20.30
N LYS A 672 14.43 23.08 -19.09
CA LYS A 672 15.79 23.59 -18.83
C LYS A 672 16.83 22.47 -18.70
N ASP A 673 16.41 21.25 -18.40
CA ASP A 673 17.26 20.07 -18.18
C ASP A 673 17.05 19.06 -19.30
N SER A 674 18.09 18.88 -20.12
CA SER A 674 18.07 17.93 -21.25
C SER A 674 18.50 16.51 -20.87
N SER A 675 18.84 16.27 -19.60
CA SER A 675 19.27 14.96 -19.08
C SER A 675 18.06 14.06 -18.82
N LEU A 676 16.99 14.65 -18.28
CA LEU A 676 15.80 13.95 -17.84
C LEU A 676 14.90 13.56 -19.02
N ASN A 677 14.97 12.30 -19.42
CA ASN A 677 14.29 11.71 -20.59
C ASN A 677 13.32 10.58 -20.23
N GLY A 678 13.31 10.13 -18.96
CA GLY A 678 12.58 8.97 -18.47
C GLY A 678 13.34 7.64 -18.55
N TRP A 679 14.66 7.67 -18.77
CA TRP A 679 15.50 6.51 -19.05
C TRP A 679 16.96 6.72 -18.60
N ALA A 680 17.38 6.08 -17.51
CA ALA A 680 18.68 6.28 -16.89
C ALA A 680 19.82 5.56 -17.62
N ASP A 681 19.71 4.26 -17.93
CA ASP A 681 20.76 3.57 -18.70
C ASP A 681 20.52 3.73 -20.20
N ASN A 682 21.23 4.69 -20.79
CA ASN A 682 21.24 4.93 -22.23
C ASN A 682 21.89 3.80 -23.05
N GLN A 683 22.46 2.77 -22.41
CA GLN A 683 22.90 1.53 -23.05
C GLN A 683 21.80 0.46 -23.10
N ASP A 684 20.73 0.57 -22.28
CA ASP A 684 19.63 -0.39 -22.28
C ASP A 684 18.68 -0.15 -23.48
N THR A 685 19.14 -0.58 -24.65
CA THR A 685 18.36 -0.59 -25.89
C THR A 685 17.50 -1.86 -26.02
N ALA A 686 17.21 -2.57 -24.93
CA ALA A 686 16.54 -3.86 -25.00
C ALA A 686 15.05 -3.72 -25.44
N PRO A 687 14.58 -4.43 -26.47
CA PRO A 687 13.19 -4.34 -26.92
C PRO A 687 12.17 -4.69 -25.85
N ALA A 688 10.99 -4.07 -25.90
CA ALA A 688 9.86 -4.41 -25.03
C ALA A 688 9.21 -5.75 -25.46
N PRO A 689 8.52 -6.46 -24.55
CA PRO A 689 7.62 -7.54 -24.91
C PRO A 689 6.51 -7.05 -25.83
N THR A 690 6.10 -7.88 -26.79
CA THR A 690 5.03 -7.57 -27.73
C THR A 690 4.28 -8.86 -28.13
N PRO A 691 2.96 -8.80 -28.38
CA PRO A 691 2.19 -9.93 -28.91
C PRO A 691 2.80 -10.52 -30.19
N ILE A 692 2.96 -11.85 -30.24
CA ILE A 692 3.40 -12.54 -31.45
C ILE A 692 2.33 -12.38 -32.53
N SER A 693 2.73 -11.89 -33.72
CA SER A 693 1.81 -11.65 -34.83
C SER A 693 1.08 -12.93 -35.25
N GLY A 694 -0.25 -12.92 -35.18
CA GLY A 694 -1.10 -14.07 -35.50
C GLY A 694 -1.39 -15.01 -34.31
N CYS A 695 -0.83 -14.76 -33.13
CA CYS A 695 -1.23 -15.46 -31.91
C CYS A 695 -2.59 -14.94 -31.40
N ASN A 696 -3.53 -15.86 -31.16
CA ASN A 696 -4.77 -15.59 -30.43
C ASN A 696 -4.52 -15.81 -28.93
N TYR A 697 -4.06 -14.77 -28.23
CA TYR A 697 -3.84 -14.84 -26.78
C TYR A 697 -5.17 -15.05 -26.02
N PRO A 698 -5.22 -15.97 -25.04
CA PRO A 698 -6.33 -16.08 -24.09
C PRO A 698 -6.50 -14.80 -23.25
N ASN A 699 -7.64 -14.69 -22.55
CA ASN A 699 -7.87 -13.60 -21.61
C ASN A 699 -6.80 -13.62 -20.49
N ALA A 700 -6.06 -12.51 -20.38
CA ALA A 700 -4.96 -12.34 -19.44
C ALA A 700 -5.39 -12.34 -17.96
N TYR A 701 -6.69 -12.30 -17.65
CA TYR A 701 -7.26 -12.22 -16.29
C TYR A 701 -8.19 -13.41 -15.97
N THR A 702 -7.91 -14.59 -16.53
CA THR A 702 -8.64 -15.85 -16.25
C THR A 702 -7.70 -17.05 -16.27
N THR A 703 -7.76 -17.91 -15.24
CA THR A 703 -6.93 -19.14 -15.13
C THR A 703 -7.30 -20.22 -16.13
N ASN A 704 -8.60 -20.47 -16.30
CA ASN A 704 -9.18 -21.56 -17.09
C ASN A 704 -9.16 -21.31 -18.62
N GLY A 705 -8.04 -20.82 -19.14
CA GLY A 705 -7.82 -20.65 -20.58
C GLY A 705 -7.55 -21.98 -21.30
N VAL A 706 -7.74 -22.00 -22.62
CA VAL A 706 -7.21 -23.05 -23.50
C VAL A 706 -5.86 -22.59 -24.05
N VAL A 707 -4.84 -23.44 -24.02
CA VAL A 707 -3.53 -23.15 -24.64
C VAL A 707 -3.72 -23.05 -26.16
N PRO A 708 -3.34 -21.93 -26.82
CA PRO A 708 -3.50 -21.78 -28.25
C PRO A 708 -2.71 -22.83 -29.04
N LEU A 709 -3.38 -23.53 -29.95
CA LEU A 709 -2.84 -24.71 -30.65
C LEU A 709 -1.63 -24.41 -31.56
N SER A 710 -1.34 -23.15 -31.87
CA SER A 710 -0.13 -22.72 -32.58
C SER A 710 0.14 -21.22 -32.40
N GLY A 711 1.37 -20.78 -32.67
CA GLY A 711 1.75 -19.37 -32.84
C GLY A 711 2.04 -18.56 -31.57
N CYS A 712 1.72 -19.08 -30.37
CA CYS A 712 1.85 -18.34 -29.12
C CYS A 712 3.04 -18.74 -28.22
N SER A 713 3.68 -19.87 -28.50
CA SER A 713 4.84 -20.42 -27.76
C SER A 713 6.10 -20.42 -28.64
N THR A 714 7.26 -20.81 -28.09
CA THR A 714 8.51 -20.87 -28.88
C THR A 714 8.42 -21.91 -29.99
N ALA A 715 8.70 -21.46 -31.22
CA ALA A 715 8.73 -22.33 -32.39
C ALA A 715 9.75 -23.47 -32.21
N GLY A 716 9.28 -24.71 -32.23
CA GLY A 716 10.11 -25.91 -32.18
C GLY A 716 10.43 -26.47 -30.79
N GLY A 717 9.84 -25.93 -29.71
CA GLY A 717 10.10 -26.44 -28.34
C GLY A 717 11.51 -26.13 -27.82
N GLY A 718 12.22 -25.20 -28.46
CA GLY A 718 13.43 -24.61 -27.90
C GLY A 718 13.13 -23.82 -26.62
N VAL A 719 14.17 -23.64 -25.81
CA VAL A 719 14.13 -22.84 -24.56
C VAL A 719 13.40 -21.51 -24.83
N PRO A 720 12.48 -21.08 -23.94
CA PRO A 720 11.87 -19.75 -24.02
C PRO A 720 12.91 -18.64 -24.21
N PRO A 721 12.56 -17.50 -24.84
CA PRO A 721 13.43 -16.34 -24.83
C PRO A 721 13.59 -15.86 -23.38
N THR A 722 14.65 -16.33 -22.72
CA THR A 722 15.20 -15.78 -21.46
C THR A 722 15.47 -14.29 -21.58
N ASN A 723 15.67 -13.83 -22.81
CA ASN A 723 16.03 -12.48 -23.16
C ASN A 723 14.78 -11.58 -23.26
N LEU A 724 14.24 -11.19 -22.11
CA LEU A 724 14.38 -9.77 -21.79
C LEU A 724 15.88 -9.57 -21.56
N PRO A 725 16.61 -8.85 -22.44
CA PRO A 725 18.07 -8.79 -22.40
C PRO A 725 18.67 -8.36 -21.06
N VAL A 726 18.95 -9.35 -20.21
CA VAL A 726 19.97 -9.32 -19.17
C VAL A 726 21.29 -9.01 -19.88
N ALA A 727 21.78 -7.79 -19.75
CA ALA A 727 23.01 -7.36 -20.36
C ALA A 727 24.16 -8.17 -19.78
N THR A 728 25.00 -8.75 -20.65
CA THR A 728 26.08 -9.68 -20.25
C THR A 728 27.29 -8.99 -19.59
N SER A 729 27.07 -7.81 -18.99
CA SER A 729 28.06 -6.89 -18.43
C SER A 729 28.44 -7.19 -16.97
N LEU A 730 27.53 -7.75 -16.16
CA LEU A 730 27.83 -8.08 -14.75
C LEU A 730 28.92 -9.16 -14.61
N THR A 731 29.19 -9.94 -15.67
CA THR A 731 30.40 -10.77 -15.75
C THR A 731 31.62 -9.94 -16.18
N SER A 732 32.44 -9.59 -15.19
CA SER A 732 33.82 -9.06 -15.27
C SER A 732 34.04 -7.56 -15.57
N THR A 733 34.03 -6.73 -14.52
CA THR A 733 34.94 -5.55 -14.44
C THR A 733 35.25 -5.06 -13.01
N LEU A 734 35.34 -5.94 -12.01
CA LEU A 734 35.96 -5.57 -10.72
C LEU A 734 37.50 -5.65 -10.81
N THR A 735 38.11 -4.57 -11.32
CA THR A 735 39.57 -4.38 -11.21
C THR A 735 39.92 -3.90 -9.80
N THR A 736 40.54 -4.79 -9.01
CA THR A 736 40.93 -4.54 -7.61
C THR A 736 42.12 -3.57 -7.52
N THR A 737 41.83 -2.28 -7.65
CA THR A 737 42.80 -1.20 -7.42
C THR A 737 43.04 -0.99 -5.93
N THR A 738 43.81 -1.90 -5.32
CA THR A 738 44.23 -1.86 -3.91
C THR A 738 45.23 -0.74 -3.62
N THR A 739 44.75 0.50 -3.64
CA THR A 739 45.48 1.68 -3.18
C THR A 739 45.42 1.76 -1.65
N THR A 740 46.35 1.09 -0.97
CA THR A 740 46.53 1.20 0.48
C THR A 740 46.95 2.62 0.88
N PRO A 741 46.20 3.34 1.72
CA PRO A 741 46.63 4.63 2.25
C PRO A 741 47.80 4.42 3.22
N ALA A 742 48.93 5.06 2.95
CA ALA A 742 50.08 5.02 3.85
C ALA A 742 49.82 5.86 5.11
N VAL A 743 49.47 5.20 6.22
CA VAL A 743 49.23 5.86 7.51
C VAL A 743 50.56 6.36 8.09
N VAL A 744 50.79 7.67 8.04
CA VAL A 744 51.96 8.32 8.65
C VAL A 744 51.66 8.59 10.13
N LEU A 745 52.13 7.70 11.01
CA LEU A 745 52.07 7.89 12.46
C LEU A 745 53.16 8.88 12.92
N PRO A 746 52.83 9.95 13.66
CA PRO A 746 53.84 10.83 14.27
C PRO A 746 54.49 10.11 15.46
N THR A 747 55.80 9.90 15.40
CA THR A 747 56.57 9.31 16.50
C THR A 747 57.00 10.37 17.50
N THR A 748 56.49 10.30 18.73
CA THR A 748 56.99 11.10 19.87
C THR A 748 57.93 10.27 20.72
N THR A 749 59.21 10.63 20.74
CA THR A 749 60.24 10.04 21.60
C THR A 749 60.75 11.07 22.61
N THR A 750 60.55 10.81 23.90
CA THR A 750 61.04 11.64 25.00
C THR A 750 61.63 10.80 26.12
N THR A 751 62.96 10.68 26.13
CA THR A 751 63.75 10.20 27.28
C THR A 751 65.14 10.87 27.26
N VAL A 752 65.47 11.58 28.32
CA VAL A 752 66.82 12.12 28.62
C VAL A 752 67.07 11.91 30.13
N PRO A 753 68.25 11.44 30.55
CA PRO A 753 68.51 10.91 31.91
C PRO A 753 69.02 11.99 32.90
N PRO A 754 69.28 11.67 34.19
CA PRO A 754 69.21 10.36 34.86
C PRO A 754 68.17 10.21 35.98
#